data_AF-A0A3Q2PY20-F1
#
_entry.id   AF-A0A3Q2PY20-F1
#
_cell.length_a   1.000
_cell.length_b   1.000
_cell.length_c   1.000
_cell.angle_alpha   90.00
_cell.angle_beta   90.00
_cell.angle_gamma   90.00
#
_symmetry.space_group_name_H-M   'P 1'
#
loop_
_entity.id
_entity.type
_entity.pdbx_description
1 polymer ?
#
loop_
_entity_poly.entity_id
_entity_poly.type
_entity_poly.pdbx_seq_one_letter_code
_entity_poly.pdbx_strand_id
1 'polypeptide(L)'
;MSLAASLLLVALCANGGYGDKGKEAPRTGHVSVVIVGGTGDLARKYLWQGFFQLYVDQVSGGNSFSFYAGGLSPSEKATPVLFEILKAVACSKDVSQERCAILKEQFLRLSQYRQLKSLEDYQELAKHIELQLQQEGMKEAGRLFYLSVPAFAYADVAEKINGSCRPAGGSWLRVVLEKPFGHDYRSAQVLATELLSALKDEEMYRIDHYLGKQVVSKILPFRIENRKFLDPIWNRHHIERIEIVLKETLDVKGRIPFYDEYGVIRDVLQNHLTEVMTLLAMKLPANVSNSEEVLRNKLEVLSSMLPLGKNQAVIGQYQNYKSEVQQELNKTKEHVSLTPTFAAVLAHIDEAQYEGVPILLISGKMLDERVGYARVLFKKDVFCLQSQNNVHCRPKQIVFYFGHGSLEYPAVLVSKNLFKPALTGGEWREVTEHKDVSVLGLQISDYYVQTPATEKEAYSQLISHIFAGQKNNFVSTENLLASWEVWTPLLSNLKGAFPRIYPGGADNGDMLDVHLRGKEIRYNSEVVIISPDQMGGTSADSFQVMQGKFRSAEMVSAWTEELVERLAGDMQEAAEAAVRESGVFHLALSGGSTPIALFHRLVLHHFSFPWRDTHVWMVDERCVPLTERESNFHSMHEHLLHHVRIPYYNIHPMPVQLNQRLCVEEDGGAQLYEKEINKVVNASSFHFVVLGVGYDGHTASLFPGGKLNELGEGLVALTESPIKPHRRMSLTFRAINRARTVALLVMGKGKHELVTQLSRVKDNLEKYPVTWVNPADGRLVWYIDYDALLG
;
A
#
# COMPACT_ATOMS: atom_id res chain seq x y z
N MET A 1 -8.49 -62.83 -41.52
CA MET A 1 -8.09 -64.14 -40.99
C MET A 1 -6.80 -63.97 -40.21
N SER A 2 -6.84 -64.23 -38.89
CA SER A 2 -5.70 -64.64 -38.03
C SER A 2 -4.54 -63.64 -37.87
N LEU A 3 -3.88 -63.41 -36.73
CA LEU A 3 -3.76 -64.09 -35.45
C LEU A 3 -3.58 -63.01 -34.35
N ALA A 4 -4.26 -63.22 -33.22
CA ALA A 4 -3.89 -62.66 -31.92
C ALA A 4 -3.14 -63.75 -31.12
N ALA A 5 -2.09 -63.37 -30.38
CA ALA A 5 -1.73 -63.90 -29.06
C ALA A 5 -0.27 -63.58 -28.67
N SER A 6 -0.09 -63.34 -27.35
CA SER A 6 1.09 -63.61 -26.49
C SER A 6 1.92 -62.40 -26.05
N LEU A 7 1.77 -61.92 -24.80
CA LEU A 7 2.47 -62.31 -23.53
C LEU A 7 3.66 -61.33 -23.27
N LEU A 8 4.10 -60.91 -22.07
CA LEU A 8 3.96 -61.42 -20.69
C LEU A 8 4.46 -60.32 -19.70
N LEU A 9 3.87 -60.28 -18.50
CA LEU A 9 4.38 -59.62 -17.29
C LEU A 9 5.79 -60.09 -16.90
N VAL A 10 6.60 -59.19 -16.32
CA VAL A 10 7.67 -59.58 -15.37
C VAL A 10 7.58 -58.68 -14.14
N ALA A 11 7.19 -59.28 -13.02
CA ALA A 11 7.32 -58.76 -11.67
C ALA A 11 8.53 -59.43 -11.00
N LEU A 12 9.35 -58.67 -10.27
CA LEU A 12 10.39 -59.18 -9.39
C LEU A 12 10.21 -58.59 -7.99
N CYS A 13 9.89 -59.46 -7.04
CA CYS A 13 9.84 -59.21 -5.62
C CYS A 13 11.22 -59.38 -4.98
N ALA A 14 11.52 -58.58 -3.95
CA ALA A 14 12.44 -58.96 -2.87
C ALA A 14 11.91 -58.42 -1.53
N ASN A 15 11.72 -59.34 -0.59
CA ASN A 15 11.11 -59.18 0.74
C ASN A 15 12.07 -58.61 1.79
N GLY A 16 11.50 -57.97 2.82
CA GLY A 16 12.13 -57.76 4.12
C GLY A 16 11.28 -56.86 5.03
N GLY A 17 10.33 -57.44 5.77
CA GLY A 17 9.37 -56.70 6.60
C GLY A 17 9.81 -56.46 8.05
N TYR A 18 9.20 -55.44 8.67
CA TYR A 18 8.60 -55.47 10.02
C TYR A 18 7.56 -54.34 10.08
N GLY A 19 6.34 -54.67 10.50
CA GLY A 19 5.15 -53.85 10.30
C GLY A 19 5.00 -52.68 11.26
N ASP A 20 4.46 -51.58 10.72
CA ASP A 20 3.60 -50.66 11.47
C ASP A 20 2.35 -50.36 10.62
N LYS A 21 1.19 -50.32 11.26
CA LYS A 21 -0.12 -50.35 10.61
C LYS A 21 -0.54 -48.96 10.11
N GLY A 22 -0.88 -48.88 8.83
CA GLY A 22 -1.97 -48.01 8.35
C GLY A 22 -1.61 -46.62 7.85
N LYS A 23 -0.87 -46.52 6.74
CA LYS A 23 -1.12 -45.47 5.74
C LYS A 23 -1.53 -46.17 4.45
N GLU A 24 -2.81 -46.11 4.09
CA GLU A 24 -3.28 -46.58 2.77
C GLU A 24 -2.44 -45.89 1.69
N ALA A 25 -1.86 -46.67 0.78
CA ALA A 25 -1.28 -46.14 -0.45
C ALA A 25 -2.37 -45.36 -1.23
N PRO A 26 -2.03 -44.27 -1.94
CA PRO A 26 -3.03 -43.50 -2.68
C PRO A 26 -3.75 -44.43 -3.65
N ARG A 27 -5.08 -44.48 -3.57
CA ARG A 27 -5.90 -45.25 -4.51
C ARG A 27 -5.67 -44.70 -5.92
N THR A 28 -5.05 -45.50 -6.78
CA THR A 28 -4.95 -45.25 -8.22
C THR A 28 -6.35 -44.99 -8.80
N GLY A 29 -6.54 -43.85 -9.46
CA GLY A 29 -7.81 -43.48 -10.08
C GLY A 29 -7.70 -42.26 -10.98
N HIS A 30 -8.80 -41.92 -11.66
CA HIS A 30 -8.85 -40.84 -12.65
C HIS A 30 -9.21 -39.50 -12.00
N VAL A 31 -8.50 -38.44 -12.37
CA VAL A 31 -8.75 -37.07 -11.90
C VAL A 31 -9.11 -36.16 -13.06
N SER A 32 -10.28 -35.53 -12.96
CA SER A 32 -10.71 -34.51 -13.92
C SER A 32 -10.34 -33.12 -13.40
N VAL A 33 -9.57 -32.37 -14.17
CA VAL A 33 -9.12 -31.01 -13.85
C VAL A 33 -9.85 -30.03 -14.76
N VAL A 34 -10.55 -29.06 -14.17
CA VAL A 34 -11.30 -28.04 -14.88
C VAL A 34 -10.73 -26.67 -14.51
N ILE A 35 -10.20 -25.92 -15.47
CA ILE A 35 -9.69 -24.56 -15.26
C ILE A 35 -10.73 -23.58 -15.81
N VAL A 36 -11.56 -23.03 -14.93
CA VAL A 36 -12.54 -22.00 -15.30
C VAL A 36 -11.79 -20.68 -15.51
N GLY A 37 -11.96 -20.06 -16.67
CA GLY A 37 -11.06 -19.01 -17.15
C GLY A 37 -9.77 -19.54 -17.78
N GLY A 38 -9.78 -20.77 -18.31
CA GLY A 38 -8.59 -21.49 -18.79
C GLY A 38 -7.83 -20.85 -19.95
N THR A 39 -8.39 -19.84 -20.62
CA THR A 39 -7.71 -19.04 -21.67
C THR A 39 -7.26 -17.66 -21.19
N GLY A 40 -7.45 -17.34 -19.90
CA GLY A 40 -7.05 -16.07 -19.29
C GLY A 40 -5.54 -15.97 -19.04
N ASP A 41 -5.11 -14.77 -18.62
CA ASP A 41 -3.69 -14.45 -18.43
C ASP A 41 -2.99 -15.30 -17.37
N LEU A 42 -3.64 -15.51 -16.22
CA LEU A 42 -3.09 -16.34 -15.14
C LEU A 42 -2.93 -17.80 -15.60
N ALA A 43 -3.96 -18.35 -16.25
CA ALA A 43 -3.94 -19.69 -16.78
C ALA A 43 -2.79 -19.90 -17.77
N ARG A 44 -2.65 -18.97 -18.73
CA ARG A 44 -1.58 -18.99 -19.74
C ARG A 44 -0.18 -18.86 -19.14
N LYS A 45 0.01 -17.98 -18.15
CA LYS A 45 1.34 -17.71 -17.58
C LYS A 45 1.81 -18.79 -16.60
N TYR A 46 0.89 -19.39 -15.82
CA TYR A 46 1.27 -20.24 -14.68
C TYR A 46 0.50 -21.56 -14.60
N LEU A 47 -0.83 -21.57 -14.71
CA LEU A 47 -1.62 -22.74 -14.33
C LEU A 47 -1.39 -23.94 -15.25
N TRP A 48 -1.38 -23.74 -16.58
CA TRP A 48 -1.15 -24.85 -17.52
C TRP A 48 0.23 -25.47 -17.36
N GLN A 49 1.26 -24.66 -17.10
CA GLN A 49 2.60 -25.15 -16.79
C GLN A 49 2.63 -25.95 -15.48
N GLY A 50 1.93 -25.48 -14.45
CA GLY A 50 1.83 -26.18 -13.16
C GLY A 50 1.06 -27.50 -13.25
N PHE A 51 -0.06 -27.54 -13.98
CA PHE A 51 -0.82 -28.77 -14.22
C PHE A 51 -0.09 -29.74 -15.15
N PHE A 52 0.69 -29.25 -16.12
CA PHE A 52 1.57 -30.08 -16.91
C PHE A 52 2.65 -30.72 -16.03
N GLN A 53 3.27 -29.97 -15.12
CA GLN A 53 4.24 -30.53 -14.17
C GLN A 53 3.60 -31.60 -13.27
N LEU A 54 2.39 -31.34 -12.74
CA LEU A 54 1.63 -32.33 -11.99
C LEU A 54 1.40 -33.63 -12.80
N TYR A 55 0.99 -33.49 -14.07
CA TYR A 55 0.81 -34.63 -14.96
C TYR A 55 2.10 -35.43 -15.13
N VAL A 56 3.22 -34.76 -15.42
CA VAL A 56 4.54 -35.40 -15.58
C VAL A 56 4.94 -36.17 -14.31
N ASP A 57 4.71 -35.59 -13.14
CA ASP A 57 5.10 -36.20 -11.86
C ASP A 57 4.21 -37.39 -11.49
N GLN A 58 2.92 -37.38 -11.87
CA GLN A 58 1.93 -38.35 -11.42
C GLN A 58 1.62 -39.47 -12.42
N VAL A 59 1.87 -39.27 -13.71
CA VAL A 59 1.53 -40.26 -14.76
C VAL A 59 2.30 -41.57 -14.58
N SER A 60 3.54 -41.50 -14.08
CA SER A 60 4.34 -42.70 -13.78
C SER A 60 3.86 -43.44 -12.53
N GLY A 61 3.07 -42.79 -11.68
CA GLY A 61 2.49 -43.33 -10.45
C GLY A 61 1.15 -44.05 -10.62
N GLY A 62 0.67 -44.22 -11.86
CA GLY A 62 -0.58 -44.93 -12.17
C GLY A 62 -1.86 -44.07 -12.08
N ASN A 63 -1.73 -42.76 -11.91
CA ASN A 63 -2.86 -41.82 -11.98
C ASN A 63 -3.16 -41.45 -13.44
N SER A 64 -4.44 -41.35 -13.80
CA SER A 64 -4.90 -40.86 -15.10
C SER A 64 -5.62 -39.52 -14.95
N PHE A 65 -5.60 -38.71 -16.02
CA PHE A 65 -6.10 -37.33 -15.98
C PHE A 65 -6.89 -36.97 -17.23
N SER A 66 -7.87 -36.08 -17.07
CA SER A 66 -8.49 -35.32 -18.15
C SER A 66 -8.46 -33.84 -17.79
N PHE A 67 -8.14 -32.97 -18.75
CA PHE A 67 -8.04 -31.52 -18.54
C PHE A 67 -9.07 -30.78 -19.37
N TYR A 68 -9.79 -29.85 -18.74
CA TYR A 68 -10.83 -29.06 -19.36
C TYR A 68 -10.55 -27.57 -19.16
N ALA A 69 -10.37 -26.83 -20.25
CA ALA A 69 -10.36 -25.38 -20.22
C ALA A 69 -11.81 -24.88 -20.29
N GLY A 70 -12.27 -24.20 -19.24
CA GLY A 70 -13.60 -23.61 -19.16
C GLY A 70 -13.57 -22.11 -19.46
N GLY A 71 -14.54 -21.59 -20.21
CA GLY A 71 -14.66 -20.15 -20.44
C GLY A 71 -15.99 -19.72 -21.04
N LEU A 72 -16.22 -18.41 -21.11
CA LEU A 72 -17.47 -17.84 -21.67
C LEU A 72 -17.51 -17.88 -23.19
N SER A 73 -16.34 -17.93 -23.84
CA SER A 73 -16.21 -17.89 -25.30
C SER A 73 -16.74 -19.18 -25.95
N PRO A 74 -17.33 -19.10 -27.16
CA PRO A 74 -17.68 -20.28 -27.93
C PRO A 74 -16.46 -21.16 -28.23
N SER A 75 -16.65 -22.47 -28.23
CA SER A 75 -15.56 -23.45 -28.38
C SER A 75 -14.75 -23.26 -29.66
N GLU A 76 -15.39 -22.89 -30.78
CA GLU A 76 -14.73 -22.65 -32.07
C GLU A 76 -13.64 -21.56 -32.00
N LYS A 77 -13.86 -20.53 -31.17
CA LYS A 77 -12.90 -19.42 -31.00
C LYS A 77 -11.83 -19.73 -29.96
N ALA A 78 -12.19 -20.44 -28.90
CA ALA A 78 -11.30 -20.64 -27.76
C ALA A 78 -10.38 -21.87 -27.89
N THR A 79 -10.79 -22.90 -28.65
CA THR A 79 -9.99 -24.11 -28.86
C THR A 79 -8.63 -23.82 -29.50
N PRO A 80 -8.51 -22.98 -30.55
CA PRO A 80 -7.21 -22.60 -31.10
C PRO A 80 -6.33 -21.84 -30.10
N VAL A 81 -6.93 -20.98 -29.26
CA VAL A 81 -6.20 -20.24 -28.22
C VAL A 81 -5.64 -21.20 -27.16
N LEU A 82 -6.46 -22.15 -26.70
CA LEU A 82 -6.02 -23.19 -25.77
C LEU A 82 -4.86 -24.01 -26.37
N PHE A 83 -4.98 -24.41 -27.63
CA PHE A 83 -3.94 -25.19 -28.31
C PHE A 83 -2.58 -24.48 -28.31
N GLU A 84 -2.54 -23.17 -28.60
CA GLU A 84 -1.30 -22.39 -28.55
C GLU A 84 -0.74 -22.26 -27.13
N ILE A 85 -1.61 -22.12 -26.11
CA ILE A 85 -1.18 -22.12 -24.70
C ILE A 85 -0.53 -23.46 -24.32
N LEU A 86 -1.17 -24.57 -24.67
CA LEU A 86 -0.69 -25.92 -24.32
C LEU A 86 0.60 -26.28 -25.07
N LYS A 87 0.84 -25.75 -26.28
CA LYS A 87 2.12 -25.91 -26.97
C LYS A 87 3.28 -25.28 -26.21
N ALA A 88 3.03 -24.19 -25.49
CA ALA A 88 4.07 -23.41 -24.81
C ALA A 88 4.59 -24.05 -23.52
N VAL A 89 3.91 -25.07 -22.97
CA VAL A 89 4.37 -25.77 -21.76
C VAL A 89 5.72 -26.45 -21.98
N ALA A 90 6.55 -26.52 -20.95
CA ALA A 90 7.89 -27.10 -21.03
C ALA A 90 8.15 -28.09 -19.89
N CYS A 91 8.99 -29.09 -20.13
CA CYS A 91 9.45 -29.99 -19.06
C CYS A 91 10.62 -29.38 -18.30
N SER A 92 10.86 -29.88 -17.09
CA SER A 92 12.10 -29.61 -16.36
C SER A 92 13.32 -30.13 -17.15
N LYS A 93 14.49 -29.59 -16.83
CA LYS A 93 15.77 -29.95 -17.47
C LYS A 93 16.16 -31.42 -17.24
N ASP A 94 15.56 -32.07 -16.24
CA ASP A 94 15.85 -33.46 -15.86
C ASP A 94 15.12 -34.48 -16.74
N VAL A 95 14.16 -34.03 -17.55
CA VAL A 95 13.41 -34.90 -18.49
C VAL A 95 14.06 -34.82 -19.86
N SER A 96 14.35 -35.98 -20.47
CA SER A 96 14.91 -36.02 -21.84
C SER A 96 13.96 -35.37 -22.85
N GLN A 97 14.53 -34.76 -23.90
CA GLN A 97 13.73 -34.06 -24.93
C GLN A 97 12.71 -34.97 -25.60
N GLU A 98 13.08 -36.22 -25.88
CA GLU A 98 12.20 -37.24 -26.48
C GLU A 98 11.01 -37.58 -25.57
N ARG A 99 11.29 -37.84 -24.29
CA ARG A 99 10.24 -38.11 -23.30
C ARG A 99 9.35 -36.90 -23.11
N CYS A 100 9.92 -35.70 -23.09
CA CYS A 100 9.15 -34.46 -22.99
C CYS A 100 8.20 -34.27 -24.17
N ALA A 101 8.66 -34.54 -25.40
CA ALA A 101 7.81 -34.44 -26.59
C ALA A 101 6.59 -35.38 -26.52
N ILE A 102 6.81 -36.63 -26.09
CA ILE A 102 5.73 -37.61 -25.89
C ILE A 102 4.75 -37.13 -24.82
N LEU A 103 5.25 -36.68 -23.67
CA LEU A 103 4.41 -36.20 -22.56
C LEU A 103 3.59 -34.96 -22.98
N LYS A 104 4.17 -34.05 -23.76
CA LYS A 104 3.44 -32.89 -24.31
C LYS A 104 2.35 -33.30 -25.28
N GLU A 105 2.62 -34.25 -26.18
CA GLU A 105 1.62 -34.77 -27.11
C GLU A 105 0.46 -35.46 -26.37
N GLN A 106 0.77 -36.26 -25.36
CA GLN A 106 -0.23 -36.89 -24.50
C GLN A 106 -1.06 -35.84 -23.75
N PHE A 107 -0.41 -34.85 -23.12
CA PHE A 107 -1.09 -33.79 -22.39
C PHE A 107 -2.03 -32.98 -23.30
N LEU A 108 -1.61 -32.68 -24.54
CA LEU A 108 -2.45 -32.05 -25.56
C LEU A 108 -3.70 -32.88 -25.86
N ARG A 109 -3.58 -34.20 -26.01
CA ARG A 109 -4.72 -35.10 -26.27
C ARG A 109 -5.68 -35.22 -25.10
N LEU A 110 -5.17 -35.11 -23.88
CA LEU A 110 -5.97 -35.15 -22.65
C LEU A 110 -6.66 -33.81 -22.35
N SER A 111 -6.35 -32.76 -23.09
CA SER A 111 -6.84 -31.40 -22.85
C SER A 111 -7.87 -30.97 -23.89
N GLN A 112 -9.00 -30.45 -23.43
CA GLN A 112 -10.07 -29.95 -24.31
C GLN A 112 -10.70 -28.65 -23.78
N TYR A 113 -11.28 -27.86 -24.67
CA TYR A 113 -12.06 -26.68 -24.29
C TYR A 113 -13.54 -27.01 -24.15
N ARG A 114 -14.20 -26.45 -23.13
CA ARG A 114 -15.66 -26.47 -22.96
C ARG A 114 -16.15 -25.06 -22.63
N GLN A 115 -17.21 -24.62 -23.32
CA GLN A 115 -17.90 -23.40 -22.92
C GLN A 115 -18.59 -23.64 -21.58
N LEU A 116 -18.42 -22.74 -20.61
CA LEU A 116 -18.96 -22.84 -19.25
C LEU A 116 -19.59 -21.49 -18.85
N LYS A 117 -20.72 -21.16 -19.44
CA LYS A 117 -21.46 -19.91 -19.24
C LYS A 117 -22.72 -20.13 -18.40
N SER A 118 -23.56 -21.07 -18.79
CA SER A 118 -24.86 -21.35 -18.15
C SER A 118 -24.83 -22.59 -17.26
N LEU A 119 -25.91 -22.88 -16.54
CA LEU A 119 -26.02 -24.12 -15.75
C LEU A 119 -26.01 -25.36 -16.64
N GLU A 120 -26.66 -25.28 -17.81
CA GLU A 120 -26.73 -26.34 -18.81
C GLU A 120 -25.33 -26.75 -19.28
N ASP A 121 -24.43 -25.78 -19.51
CA ASP A 121 -23.04 -26.06 -19.88
C ASP A 121 -22.31 -26.91 -18.82
N TYR A 122 -22.54 -26.64 -17.53
CA TYR A 122 -21.95 -27.41 -16.43
C TYR A 122 -22.57 -28.81 -16.32
N GLN A 123 -23.88 -28.94 -16.58
CA GLN A 123 -24.55 -30.24 -16.66
C GLN A 123 -24.02 -31.09 -17.82
N GLU A 124 -23.77 -30.47 -18.98
CA GLU A 124 -23.15 -31.13 -20.12
C GLU A 124 -21.72 -31.58 -19.82
N LEU A 125 -20.92 -30.73 -19.17
CA LEU A 125 -19.57 -31.09 -18.71
C LEU A 125 -19.62 -32.30 -17.77
N ALA A 126 -20.52 -32.31 -16.79
CA ALA A 126 -20.65 -33.40 -15.83
C ALA A 126 -21.01 -34.72 -16.53
N LYS A 127 -22.01 -34.71 -17.42
CA LYS A 127 -22.40 -35.86 -18.25
C LYS A 127 -21.23 -36.35 -19.12
N HIS A 128 -20.47 -35.43 -19.70
CA HIS A 128 -19.30 -35.77 -20.52
C HIS A 128 -18.23 -36.49 -19.69
N ILE A 129 -17.89 -35.98 -18.50
CA ILE A 129 -16.91 -36.61 -17.59
C ILE A 129 -17.38 -38.02 -17.20
N GLU A 130 -18.64 -38.17 -16.82
CA GLU A 130 -19.21 -39.47 -16.42
C GLU A 130 -19.21 -40.50 -17.56
N LEU A 131 -19.61 -40.09 -18.76
CA LEU A 131 -19.62 -40.95 -19.93
C LEU A 131 -18.20 -41.41 -20.30
N GLN A 132 -17.22 -40.49 -20.26
CA GLN A 132 -15.84 -40.80 -20.57
C GLN A 132 -15.26 -41.82 -19.57
N LEU A 133 -15.49 -41.61 -18.27
CA LEU A 133 -15.07 -42.55 -17.21
C LEU A 133 -15.67 -43.95 -17.42
N GLN A 134 -16.96 -44.02 -17.76
CA GLN A 134 -17.65 -45.30 -18.01
C GLN A 134 -17.11 -46.01 -19.26
N GLN A 135 -16.93 -45.30 -20.37
CA GLN A 135 -16.46 -45.86 -21.64
C GLN A 135 -15.04 -46.41 -21.54
N GLU A 136 -14.18 -45.73 -20.80
CA GLU A 136 -12.77 -46.13 -20.62
C GLU A 136 -12.58 -47.06 -19.41
N GLY A 137 -13.64 -47.41 -18.68
CA GLY A 137 -13.57 -48.29 -17.50
C GLY A 137 -12.75 -47.70 -16.35
N MET A 138 -12.69 -46.37 -16.24
CA MET A 138 -11.89 -45.65 -15.26
C MET A 138 -12.66 -45.40 -13.97
N LYS A 139 -12.01 -45.63 -12.82
CA LYS A 139 -12.56 -45.27 -11.52
C LYS A 139 -12.25 -43.81 -11.20
N GLU A 140 -13.28 -43.01 -10.97
CA GLU A 140 -13.11 -41.62 -10.53
C GLU A 140 -12.42 -41.57 -9.16
N ALA A 141 -11.36 -40.77 -9.06
CA ALA A 141 -10.71 -40.42 -7.79
C ALA A 141 -11.16 -39.05 -7.29
N GLY A 142 -11.33 -38.08 -8.20
CA GLY A 142 -11.82 -36.76 -7.84
C GLY A 142 -11.86 -35.75 -8.98
N ARG A 143 -12.46 -34.59 -8.66
CA ARG A 143 -12.59 -33.45 -9.57
C ARG A 143 -11.94 -32.21 -8.95
N LEU A 144 -11.08 -31.53 -9.72
CA LEU A 144 -10.41 -30.30 -9.32
C LEU A 144 -10.89 -29.14 -10.21
N PHE A 145 -11.58 -28.18 -9.63
CA PHE A 145 -11.99 -26.94 -10.30
C PHE A 145 -11.05 -25.80 -9.89
N TYR A 146 -10.35 -25.19 -10.83
CA TYR A 146 -9.53 -24.00 -10.61
C TYR A 146 -10.25 -22.76 -11.13
N LEU A 147 -10.61 -21.83 -10.26
CA LEU A 147 -11.35 -20.63 -10.61
C LEU A 147 -10.39 -19.47 -10.91
N SER A 148 -9.88 -19.42 -12.14
CA SER A 148 -9.08 -18.31 -12.69
C SER A 148 -9.99 -17.22 -13.27
N VAL A 149 -10.98 -16.80 -12.48
CA VAL A 149 -11.99 -15.79 -12.85
C VAL A 149 -12.06 -14.68 -11.78
N PRO A 150 -12.63 -13.50 -12.09
CA PRO A 150 -12.82 -12.44 -11.10
C PRO A 150 -13.66 -12.89 -9.90
N ALA A 151 -13.37 -12.35 -8.71
CA ALA A 151 -13.99 -12.76 -7.46
C ALA A 151 -15.52 -12.65 -7.42
N PHE A 152 -16.11 -11.69 -8.14
CA PHE A 152 -17.57 -11.54 -8.22
C PHE A 152 -18.27 -12.75 -8.86
N ALA A 153 -17.54 -13.59 -9.61
CA ALA A 153 -18.09 -14.77 -10.27
C ALA A 153 -18.03 -16.02 -9.39
N TYR A 154 -17.35 -15.99 -8.23
CA TYR A 154 -17.10 -17.21 -7.44
C TYR A 154 -18.37 -17.85 -6.89
N ALA A 155 -19.32 -17.08 -6.37
CA ALA A 155 -20.56 -17.62 -5.82
C ALA A 155 -21.39 -18.35 -6.89
N ASP A 156 -21.62 -17.69 -8.04
CA ASP A 156 -22.37 -18.26 -9.17
C ASP A 156 -21.70 -19.53 -9.73
N VAL A 157 -20.38 -19.53 -9.89
CA VAL A 157 -19.64 -20.72 -10.35
C VAL A 157 -19.68 -21.84 -9.31
N ALA A 158 -19.54 -21.53 -8.03
CA ALA A 158 -19.63 -22.51 -6.94
C ALA A 158 -21.01 -23.17 -6.89
N GLU A 159 -22.09 -22.41 -7.08
CA GLU A 159 -23.46 -22.93 -7.14
C GLU A 159 -23.63 -23.90 -8.32
N LYS A 160 -23.15 -23.53 -9.52
CA LYS A 160 -23.17 -24.41 -10.71
C LYS A 160 -22.37 -25.69 -10.51
N ILE A 161 -21.18 -25.61 -9.89
CA ILE A 161 -20.37 -26.78 -9.55
C ILE A 161 -21.13 -27.68 -8.58
N ASN A 162 -21.71 -27.12 -7.51
CA ASN A 162 -22.42 -27.89 -6.51
C ASN A 162 -23.67 -28.58 -7.06
N GLY A 163 -24.44 -27.88 -7.90
CA GLY A 163 -25.69 -28.39 -8.48
C GLY A 163 -25.52 -29.34 -9.66
N SER A 164 -24.34 -29.41 -10.30
CA SER A 164 -24.16 -30.20 -11.54
C SER A 164 -22.88 -31.02 -11.60
N CYS A 165 -21.75 -30.53 -11.09
CA CYS A 165 -20.44 -31.15 -11.30
C CYS A 165 -19.85 -31.84 -10.06
N ARG A 166 -20.54 -31.87 -8.93
CA ARG A 166 -20.10 -32.58 -7.72
C ARG A 166 -20.01 -34.09 -8.02
N PRO A 167 -18.87 -34.76 -7.75
CA PRO A 167 -18.71 -36.17 -8.04
C PRO A 167 -19.52 -37.05 -7.06
N ALA A 168 -19.75 -38.30 -7.45
CA ALA A 168 -20.48 -39.27 -6.63
C ALA A 168 -19.70 -39.66 -5.36
N GLY A 169 -20.40 -40.28 -4.40
CA GLY A 169 -19.83 -40.67 -3.10
C GLY A 169 -18.58 -41.55 -3.24
N GLY A 170 -17.50 -41.16 -2.57
CA GLY A 170 -16.20 -41.86 -2.60
C GLY A 170 -15.10 -41.16 -3.39
N SER A 171 -15.45 -40.13 -4.18
CA SER A 171 -14.53 -39.24 -4.89
C SER A 171 -14.46 -37.88 -4.22
N TRP A 172 -13.30 -37.20 -4.28
CA TRP A 172 -13.15 -35.86 -3.70
C TRP A 172 -13.50 -34.74 -4.70
N LEU A 173 -13.96 -33.61 -4.18
CA LEU A 173 -14.09 -32.34 -4.91
C LEU A 173 -13.11 -31.33 -4.31
N ARG A 174 -12.37 -30.62 -5.16
CA ARG A 174 -11.51 -29.52 -4.72
C ARG A 174 -11.73 -28.31 -5.62
N VAL A 175 -12.02 -27.17 -5.02
CA VAL A 175 -12.26 -25.90 -5.70
C VAL A 175 -11.21 -24.90 -5.26
N VAL A 176 -10.44 -24.39 -6.22
CA VAL A 176 -9.33 -23.46 -5.99
C VAL A 176 -9.80 -22.06 -6.32
N LEU A 177 -9.56 -21.11 -5.40
CA LEU A 177 -10.01 -19.73 -5.49
C LEU A 177 -8.79 -18.80 -5.47
N GLU A 178 -8.77 -17.77 -6.31
CA GLU A 178 -7.72 -16.77 -6.37
C GLU A 178 -8.06 -15.53 -5.55
N LYS A 179 -7.02 -14.79 -5.13
CA LYS A 179 -7.22 -13.46 -4.57
C LYS A 179 -7.80 -12.52 -5.65
N PRO A 180 -8.63 -11.54 -5.28
CA PRO A 180 -8.93 -11.05 -3.92
C PRO A 180 -10.08 -11.77 -3.20
N PHE A 181 -9.96 -11.92 -1.89
CA PHE A 181 -11.00 -12.49 -1.01
C PHE A 181 -11.66 -11.41 -0.15
N GLY A 182 -12.44 -10.54 -0.80
CA GLY A 182 -12.96 -9.31 -0.20
C GLY A 182 -11.97 -8.15 -0.23
N HIS A 183 -12.42 -6.98 0.19
CA HIS A 183 -11.63 -5.74 0.30
C HIS A 183 -11.65 -5.13 1.72
N ASP A 184 -12.41 -5.74 2.62
CA ASP A 184 -12.50 -5.48 4.04
C ASP A 184 -13.16 -6.69 4.74
N TYR A 185 -13.27 -6.65 6.07
CA TYR A 185 -13.89 -7.72 6.84
C TYR A 185 -15.33 -8.04 6.39
N ARG A 186 -16.15 -7.01 6.14
CA ARG A 186 -17.56 -7.20 5.80
C ARG A 186 -17.72 -7.90 4.44
N SER A 187 -17.02 -7.42 3.42
CA SER A 187 -17.05 -8.00 2.08
C SER A 187 -16.47 -9.41 2.05
N ALA A 188 -15.42 -9.69 2.84
CA ALA A 188 -14.87 -11.03 2.99
C ALA A 188 -15.87 -11.98 3.68
N GLN A 189 -16.60 -11.51 4.69
CA GLN A 189 -17.64 -12.27 5.37
C GLN A 189 -18.82 -12.62 4.45
N VAL A 190 -19.26 -11.66 3.62
CA VAL A 190 -20.30 -11.90 2.61
C VAL A 190 -19.85 -12.97 1.62
N LEU A 191 -18.67 -12.81 1.02
CA LEU A 191 -18.11 -13.79 0.09
C LEU A 191 -17.97 -15.19 0.72
N ALA A 192 -17.49 -15.25 1.97
CA ALA A 192 -17.38 -16.51 2.70
C ALA A 192 -18.74 -17.18 2.90
N THR A 193 -19.76 -16.42 3.27
CA THR A 193 -21.13 -16.92 3.49
C THR A 193 -21.73 -17.49 2.20
N GLU A 194 -21.58 -16.76 1.09
CA GLU A 194 -22.05 -17.20 -0.23
C GLU A 194 -21.36 -18.49 -0.67
N LEU A 195 -20.03 -18.58 -0.52
CA LEU A 195 -19.28 -19.78 -0.88
C LEU A 195 -19.65 -21.00 -0.02
N LEU A 196 -19.83 -20.81 1.30
CA LEU A 196 -20.21 -21.87 2.22
C LEU A 196 -21.63 -22.40 1.98
N SER A 197 -22.47 -21.67 1.24
CA SER A 197 -23.79 -22.16 0.83
C SER A 197 -23.72 -23.26 -0.24
N ALA A 198 -22.62 -23.31 -1.01
CA ALA A 198 -22.44 -24.24 -2.13
C ALA A 198 -21.28 -25.25 -1.93
N LEU A 199 -20.23 -24.87 -1.19
CA LEU A 199 -19.01 -25.65 -1.01
C LEU A 199 -18.69 -25.85 0.47
N LYS A 200 -18.09 -27.00 0.81
CA LYS A 200 -17.56 -27.23 2.15
C LYS A 200 -16.18 -26.60 2.29
N ASP A 201 -15.78 -26.23 3.52
CA ASP A 201 -14.46 -25.61 3.73
C ASP A 201 -13.30 -26.56 3.37
N GLU A 202 -13.46 -27.88 3.63
CA GLU A 202 -12.47 -28.88 3.20
C GLU A 202 -12.33 -28.99 1.67
N GLU A 203 -13.30 -28.50 0.90
CA GLU A 203 -13.27 -28.51 -0.57
C GLU A 203 -12.58 -27.27 -1.13
N MET A 204 -12.50 -26.16 -0.37
CA MET A 204 -12.01 -24.86 -0.86
C MET A 204 -10.51 -24.63 -0.62
N TYR A 205 -9.77 -24.26 -1.65
CA TYR A 205 -8.33 -23.97 -1.58
C TYR A 205 -8.12 -22.52 -2.01
N ARG A 206 -7.98 -21.61 -1.03
CA ARG A 206 -7.74 -20.17 -1.28
C ARG A 206 -6.25 -19.93 -1.46
N ILE A 207 -5.88 -19.45 -2.65
CA ILE A 207 -4.49 -19.25 -3.03
C ILE A 207 -3.94 -17.97 -2.42
N ASP A 208 -2.85 -18.15 -1.68
CA ASP A 208 -1.79 -17.15 -1.59
C ASP A 208 -0.53 -17.77 -2.20
N HIS A 209 -0.11 -17.29 -3.38
CA HIS A 209 1.02 -17.87 -4.08
C HIS A 209 2.37 -17.72 -3.33
N TYR A 210 2.49 -16.83 -2.34
CA TYR A 210 3.70 -16.77 -1.52
C TYR A 210 3.88 -18.03 -0.66
N LEU A 211 2.80 -18.68 -0.24
CA LEU A 211 2.85 -19.97 0.45
C LEU A 211 3.36 -21.11 -0.44
N GLY A 212 3.44 -20.90 -1.76
CA GLY A 212 4.06 -21.83 -2.72
C GLY A 212 5.54 -21.58 -2.97
N LYS A 213 6.10 -20.45 -2.53
CA LYS A 213 7.53 -20.15 -2.71
C LYS A 213 8.35 -21.08 -1.81
N GLN A 214 9.33 -21.79 -2.39
CA GLN A 214 10.15 -22.77 -1.67
C GLN A 214 10.73 -22.27 -0.34
N VAL A 215 11.22 -21.03 -0.31
CA VAL A 215 11.78 -20.42 0.91
C VAL A 215 10.72 -20.17 1.98
N VAL A 216 9.51 -19.76 1.59
CA VAL A 216 8.39 -19.55 2.52
C VAL A 216 7.91 -20.90 3.07
N SER A 217 7.72 -21.90 2.20
CA SER A 217 7.38 -23.27 2.60
C SER A 217 8.43 -23.92 3.51
N LYS A 218 9.69 -23.45 3.44
CA LYS A 218 10.80 -23.95 4.28
C LYS A 218 10.82 -23.34 5.68
N ILE A 219 10.06 -22.28 5.98
CA ILE A 219 10.09 -21.61 7.31
C ILE A 219 9.83 -22.60 8.46
N LEU A 220 8.75 -23.39 8.40
CA LEU A 220 8.42 -24.33 9.49
C LEU A 220 9.36 -25.53 9.56
N PRO A 221 9.65 -26.24 8.46
CA PRO A 221 10.64 -27.32 8.49
C PRO A 221 11.99 -26.83 9.01
N PHE A 222 12.46 -25.65 8.58
CA PHE A 222 13.71 -25.05 9.07
C PHE A 222 13.67 -24.83 10.59
N ARG A 223 12.59 -24.27 11.14
CA ARG A 223 12.45 -24.05 12.58
C ARG A 223 12.49 -25.37 13.37
N ILE A 224 11.90 -26.44 12.84
CA ILE A 224 11.87 -27.76 13.49
C ILE A 224 13.20 -28.49 13.38
N GLU A 225 13.82 -28.51 12.20
CA GLU A 225 15.14 -29.13 11.97
C GLU A 225 16.22 -28.49 12.86
N ASN A 226 16.07 -27.21 13.17
CA ASN A 226 17.01 -26.44 13.99
C ASN A 226 16.51 -26.16 15.41
N ARG A 227 15.48 -26.88 15.87
CA ARG A 227 14.80 -26.65 17.16
C ARG A 227 15.75 -26.57 18.35
N LYS A 228 16.78 -27.44 18.38
CA LYS A 228 17.81 -27.46 19.43
C LYS A 228 18.51 -26.10 19.61
N PHE A 229 18.72 -25.36 18.53
CA PHE A 229 19.38 -24.06 18.54
C PHE A 229 18.38 -22.92 18.66
N LEU A 230 17.17 -23.07 18.10
CA LEU A 230 16.19 -21.99 18.01
C LEU A 230 15.32 -21.83 19.26
N ASP A 231 14.89 -22.92 19.91
CA ASP A 231 13.99 -22.84 21.09
C ASP A 231 14.52 -21.89 22.19
N PRO A 232 15.82 -21.88 22.54
CA PRO A 232 16.35 -20.96 23.56
C PRO A 232 16.32 -19.48 23.15
N ILE A 233 16.38 -19.17 21.84
CA ILE A 233 16.58 -17.80 21.32
C ILE A 233 15.37 -17.25 20.56
N TRP A 234 14.34 -18.06 20.26
CA TRP A 234 13.17 -17.61 19.50
C TRP A 234 12.13 -16.96 20.42
N ASN A 235 12.51 -15.89 21.11
CA ASN A 235 11.68 -15.19 22.08
C ASN A 235 12.09 -13.72 22.24
N ARG A 236 11.24 -12.91 22.88
CA ARG A 236 11.43 -11.48 23.17
C ARG A 236 12.75 -11.10 23.85
N HIS A 237 13.39 -12.02 24.59
CA HIS A 237 14.66 -11.71 25.26
C HIS A 237 15.83 -11.68 24.28
N HIS A 238 15.70 -12.34 23.14
CA HIS A 238 16.78 -12.51 22.17
C HIS A 238 16.44 -11.91 20.81
N ILE A 239 15.17 -11.89 20.40
CA ILE A 239 14.73 -11.24 19.16
C ILE A 239 14.68 -9.74 19.40
N GLU A 240 15.36 -8.98 18.54
CA GLU A 240 15.30 -7.52 18.52
C GLU A 240 14.06 -7.07 17.75
N ARG A 241 13.86 -7.60 16.54
CA ARG A 241 12.73 -7.30 15.68
C ARG A 241 12.57 -8.32 14.56
N ILE A 242 11.38 -8.35 13.96
CA ILE A 242 11.06 -9.13 12.76
C ILE A 242 10.72 -8.16 11.64
N GLU A 243 11.21 -8.43 10.43
CA GLU A 243 10.95 -7.63 9.25
C GLU A 243 10.53 -8.52 8.10
N ILE A 244 9.48 -8.13 7.39
CA ILE A 244 8.96 -8.84 6.23
C ILE A 244 8.76 -7.79 5.16
N VAL A 245 9.57 -7.88 4.12
CA VAL A 245 9.75 -6.81 3.14
C VAL A 245 9.54 -7.35 1.73
N LEU A 246 8.74 -6.66 0.94
CA LEU A 246 8.57 -6.89 -0.48
C LEU A 246 8.68 -5.58 -1.27
N LYS A 247 9.80 -5.39 -1.95
CA LYS A 247 10.06 -4.21 -2.79
C LYS A 247 9.91 -4.57 -4.26
N GLU A 248 9.28 -3.69 -5.02
CA GLU A 248 9.13 -3.81 -6.47
C GLU A 248 9.60 -2.53 -7.16
N THR A 249 10.34 -2.70 -8.26
CA THR A 249 10.81 -1.60 -9.12
C THR A 249 9.78 -1.16 -10.14
N LEU A 250 8.76 -1.98 -10.40
CA LEU A 250 7.74 -1.71 -11.40
C LEU A 250 6.69 -0.73 -10.87
N ASP A 251 6.14 0.06 -11.78
CA ASP A 251 4.97 0.91 -11.56
C ASP A 251 3.66 0.09 -11.57
N VAL A 252 2.54 0.80 -11.46
CA VAL A 252 1.18 0.22 -11.47
C VAL A 252 0.53 0.31 -12.86
N LYS A 253 1.23 0.87 -13.85
CA LYS A 253 0.69 1.18 -15.17
C LYS A 253 0.07 -0.04 -15.84
N GLY A 254 -1.08 0.15 -16.47
CA GLY A 254 -1.91 -0.89 -17.08
C GLY A 254 -2.78 -1.67 -16.09
N ARG A 255 -2.65 -1.40 -14.78
CA ARG A 255 -3.47 -2.01 -13.71
C ARG A 255 -4.14 -0.96 -12.81
N ILE A 256 -4.08 0.31 -13.18
CA ILE A 256 -4.62 1.42 -12.38
C ILE A 256 -6.11 1.23 -12.03
N PRO A 257 -7.02 0.82 -12.94
CA PRO A 257 -8.43 0.63 -12.59
C PRO A 257 -8.69 -0.34 -11.44
N PHE A 258 -7.82 -1.36 -11.28
CA PHE A 258 -7.92 -2.30 -10.18
C PHE A 258 -7.15 -1.81 -8.94
N TYR A 259 -5.92 -1.32 -9.15
CA TYR A 259 -5.03 -0.98 -8.05
C TYR A 259 -5.49 0.26 -7.28
N ASP A 260 -6.12 1.23 -7.96
CA ASP A 260 -6.60 2.47 -7.33
C ASP A 260 -7.76 2.24 -6.35
N GLU A 261 -8.44 1.10 -6.45
CA GLU A 261 -9.45 0.68 -5.46
C GLU A 261 -8.84 -0.15 -4.31
N TYR A 262 -7.70 -0.81 -4.55
CA TYR A 262 -7.09 -1.77 -3.63
C TYR A 262 -5.97 -1.15 -2.77
N GLY A 263 -4.99 -0.54 -3.42
CA GLY A 263 -3.74 -0.07 -2.81
C GLY A 263 -2.81 -1.18 -2.31
N VAL A 264 -1.58 -0.81 -1.97
CA VAL A 264 -0.51 -1.75 -1.59
C VAL A 264 -0.85 -2.60 -0.35
N ILE A 265 -1.63 -2.05 0.58
CA ILE A 265 -2.00 -2.74 1.82
C ILE A 265 -2.82 -3.99 1.51
N ARG A 266 -3.83 -3.88 0.63
CA ARG A 266 -4.67 -5.02 0.23
C ARG A 266 -3.97 -5.91 -0.80
N ASP A 267 -3.15 -5.34 -1.68
CA ASP A 267 -2.47 -6.12 -2.73
C ASP A 267 -1.42 -7.07 -2.15
N VAL A 268 -0.71 -6.65 -1.08
CA VAL A 268 0.47 -7.38 -0.55
C VAL A 268 0.47 -7.58 0.97
N LEU A 269 0.22 -6.54 1.76
CA LEU A 269 0.44 -6.62 3.22
C LEU A 269 -0.58 -7.55 3.90
N GLN A 270 -1.86 -7.38 3.56
CA GLN A 270 -2.98 -8.11 4.16
C GLN A 270 -2.93 -9.63 3.89
N ASN A 271 -2.33 -10.03 2.77
CA ASN A 271 -2.20 -11.42 2.35
C ASN A 271 -0.76 -11.92 2.52
N HIS A 272 0.12 -11.68 1.55
CA HIS A 272 1.45 -12.28 1.41
C HIS A 272 2.32 -12.09 2.66
N LEU A 273 2.44 -10.85 3.13
CA LEU A 273 3.33 -10.59 4.28
C LEU A 273 2.71 -11.05 5.59
N THR A 274 1.38 -11.02 5.70
CA THR A 274 0.65 -11.56 6.87
C THR A 274 0.80 -13.07 6.96
N GLU A 275 0.70 -13.80 5.86
CA GLU A 275 0.93 -15.24 5.83
C GLU A 275 2.36 -15.62 6.23
N VAL A 276 3.37 -14.88 5.73
CA VAL A 276 4.76 -15.10 6.14
C VAL A 276 4.96 -14.80 7.63
N MET A 277 4.35 -13.74 8.15
CA MET A 277 4.40 -13.38 9.57
C MET A 277 3.86 -14.50 10.46
N THR A 278 2.71 -15.07 10.11
CA THR A 278 2.13 -16.16 10.91
C THR A 278 3.05 -17.38 10.95
N LEU A 279 3.72 -17.73 9.85
CA LEU A 279 4.70 -18.84 9.82
C LEU A 279 5.94 -18.59 10.72
N LEU A 280 6.38 -17.34 10.84
CA LEU A 280 7.50 -16.96 11.71
C LEU A 280 7.13 -16.92 13.18
N ALA A 281 5.92 -16.45 13.48
CA ALA A 281 5.47 -16.18 14.85
C ALA A 281 4.77 -17.37 15.50
N MET A 282 4.06 -18.21 14.75
CA MET A 282 3.22 -19.24 15.36
C MET A 282 4.02 -20.28 16.14
N LYS A 283 3.35 -20.91 17.12
CA LYS A 283 3.88 -22.07 17.82
C LYS A 283 4.17 -23.19 16.83
N LEU A 284 5.29 -23.89 17.04
CA LEU A 284 5.65 -25.03 16.20
C LEU A 284 4.64 -26.17 16.41
N PRO A 285 4.01 -26.68 15.33
CA PRO A 285 3.14 -27.83 15.45
C PRO A 285 3.94 -29.07 15.83
N ALA A 286 3.33 -29.98 16.58
CA ALA A 286 3.92 -31.29 16.87
C ALA A 286 4.17 -32.08 15.58
N ASN A 287 3.28 -31.90 14.59
CA ASN A 287 3.42 -32.47 13.26
C ASN A 287 3.05 -31.43 12.18
N VAL A 288 4.03 -30.99 11.38
CA VAL A 288 3.82 -30.01 10.29
C VAL A 288 2.85 -30.52 9.22
N SER A 289 2.74 -31.84 9.04
CA SER A 289 1.80 -32.43 8.09
C SER A 289 0.35 -32.38 8.60
N ASN A 290 0.11 -32.05 9.87
CA ASN A 290 -1.23 -31.83 10.39
C ASN A 290 -1.71 -30.42 10.00
N SER A 291 -2.52 -30.34 8.94
CA SER A 291 -3.01 -29.06 8.44
C SER A 291 -3.91 -28.32 9.43
N GLU A 292 -4.71 -29.03 10.22
CA GLU A 292 -5.60 -28.42 11.22
C GLU A 292 -4.79 -27.74 12.32
N GLU A 293 -3.73 -28.39 12.81
CA GLU A 293 -2.83 -27.82 13.82
C GLU A 293 -2.12 -26.57 13.31
N VAL A 294 -1.62 -26.60 12.06
CA VAL A 294 -0.99 -25.44 11.41
C VAL A 294 -1.97 -24.28 11.30
N LEU A 295 -3.18 -24.51 10.78
CA LEU A 295 -4.19 -23.47 10.60
C LEU A 295 -4.67 -22.89 11.93
N ARG A 296 -4.79 -23.72 12.98
CA ARG A 296 -5.13 -23.27 14.33
C ARG A 296 -4.04 -22.41 14.95
N ASN A 297 -2.77 -22.79 14.78
CA ASN A 297 -1.65 -22.01 15.30
C ASN A 297 -1.47 -20.67 14.56
N LYS A 298 -1.78 -20.62 13.25
CA LYS A 298 -1.86 -19.34 12.51
C LYS A 298 -2.98 -18.44 13.04
N LEU A 299 -4.15 -19.02 13.28
CA LEU A 299 -5.30 -18.29 13.82
C LEU A 299 -5.00 -17.70 15.19
N GLU A 300 -4.34 -18.46 16.08
CA GLU A 300 -3.91 -17.99 17.40
C GLU A 300 -3.03 -16.73 17.33
N VAL A 301 -2.10 -16.69 16.35
CA VAL A 301 -1.28 -15.50 16.11
C VAL A 301 -2.13 -14.31 15.67
N LEU A 302 -3.00 -14.49 14.67
CA LEU A 302 -3.86 -13.42 14.13
C LEU A 302 -4.77 -12.85 15.21
N SER A 303 -5.40 -13.72 16.01
CA SER A 303 -6.28 -13.32 17.13
C SER A 303 -5.53 -12.63 18.27
N SER A 304 -4.22 -12.84 18.39
CA SER A 304 -3.37 -12.21 19.40
C SER A 304 -2.69 -10.94 18.90
N MET A 305 -2.93 -10.50 17.64
CA MET A 305 -2.37 -9.26 17.14
C MET A 305 -3.00 -8.05 17.83
N LEU A 306 -2.17 -7.08 18.22
CA LEU A 306 -2.68 -5.80 18.70
C LEU A 306 -3.34 -5.01 17.57
N PRO A 307 -4.41 -4.24 17.85
CA PRO A 307 -5.10 -3.45 16.83
C PRO A 307 -4.17 -2.50 16.07
N LEU A 308 -4.34 -2.45 14.74
CA LEU A 308 -3.59 -1.55 13.86
C LEU A 308 -4.36 -0.22 13.67
N GLY A 309 -3.85 0.86 14.25
CA GLY A 309 -4.36 2.22 14.08
C GLY A 309 -3.49 3.08 13.17
N LYS A 310 -3.85 4.36 13.02
CA LYS A 310 -3.12 5.33 12.16
C LYS A 310 -1.63 5.46 12.53
N ASN A 311 -1.29 5.34 13.82
CA ASN A 311 0.09 5.48 14.29
C ASN A 311 0.94 4.21 14.09
N GLN A 312 0.33 3.11 13.64
CA GLN A 312 1.00 1.85 13.32
C GLN A 312 1.35 1.74 11.83
N ALA A 313 1.09 2.77 11.02
CA ALA A 313 1.45 2.77 9.61
C ALA A 313 2.00 4.11 9.14
N VAL A 314 2.93 4.04 8.20
CA VAL A 314 3.23 5.15 7.28
C VAL A 314 2.91 4.72 5.87
N ILE A 315 2.44 5.66 5.05
CA ILE A 315 2.04 5.43 3.66
C ILE A 315 2.74 6.39 2.71
N GLY A 316 2.98 5.95 1.49
CA GLY A 316 3.62 6.72 0.43
C GLY A 316 3.00 6.45 -0.94
N GLN A 317 3.21 7.38 -1.87
CA GLN A 317 2.75 7.29 -3.26
C GLN A 317 3.85 7.81 -4.19
N TYR A 318 4.24 7.05 -5.21
CA TYR A 318 5.26 7.53 -6.14
C TYR A 318 4.71 8.68 -7.00
N GLN A 319 5.59 9.62 -7.34
CA GLN A 319 5.23 10.91 -7.94
C GLN A 319 4.40 10.78 -9.22
N ASN A 320 4.75 9.83 -10.08
CA ASN A 320 4.08 9.65 -11.37
C ASN A 320 2.66 9.04 -11.25
N TYR A 321 2.29 8.45 -10.11
CA TYR A 321 1.01 7.75 -9.93
C TYR A 321 -0.20 8.65 -10.23
N LYS A 322 -0.14 9.94 -9.83
CA LYS A 322 -1.21 10.91 -10.14
C LYS A 322 -1.47 11.01 -11.64
N SER A 323 -0.42 11.11 -12.45
CA SER A 323 -0.56 11.21 -13.91
C SER A 323 -1.09 9.91 -14.53
N GLU A 324 -0.70 8.76 -13.99
CA GLU A 324 -1.17 7.44 -14.44
C GLU A 324 -2.67 7.25 -14.14
N VAL A 325 -3.13 7.68 -12.96
CA VAL A 325 -4.57 7.72 -12.60
C VAL A 325 -5.36 8.61 -13.54
N GLN A 326 -4.86 9.81 -13.83
CA GLN A 326 -5.53 10.74 -14.74
C GLN A 326 -5.66 10.17 -16.15
N GLN A 327 -4.60 9.53 -16.64
CA GLN A 327 -4.56 8.91 -17.97
C GLN A 327 -5.44 7.67 -18.08
N GLU A 328 -5.31 6.69 -17.19
CA GLU A 328 -5.99 5.39 -17.32
C GLU A 328 -7.46 5.42 -16.88
N LEU A 329 -7.83 6.33 -15.98
CA LEU A 329 -9.21 6.47 -15.50
C LEU A 329 -9.97 7.65 -16.12
N ASN A 330 -9.37 8.36 -17.09
CA ASN A 330 -9.91 9.56 -17.73
C ASN A 330 -10.40 10.60 -16.69
N LYS A 331 -9.58 10.87 -15.66
CA LYS A 331 -9.89 11.84 -14.59
C LYS A 331 -9.31 13.22 -14.93
N THR A 332 -9.91 14.28 -14.37
CA THR A 332 -9.43 15.66 -14.56
C THR A 332 -8.07 15.87 -13.88
N LYS A 333 -7.33 16.92 -14.29
CA LYS A 333 -6.03 17.29 -13.70
C LYS A 333 -6.12 17.61 -12.19
N GLU A 334 -7.31 18.00 -11.73
CA GLU A 334 -7.65 18.31 -10.34
C GLU A 334 -7.90 17.06 -9.48
N HIS A 335 -8.10 15.89 -10.10
CA HIS A 335 -8.32 14.67 -9.37
C HIS A 335 -7.04 14.23 -8.65
N VAL A 336 -7.15 14.00 -7.34
CA VAL A 336 -6.08 13.51 -6.48
C VAL A 336 -6.49 12.14 -5.94
N SER A 337 -5.71 11.11 -6.28
CA SER A 337 -5.84 9.79 -5.66
C SER A 337 -4.99 9.73 -4.39
N LEU A 338 -5.59 9.22 -3.32
CA LEU A 338 -4.92 8.98 -2.04
C LEU A 338 -4.44 7.54 -1.89
N THR A 339 -4.48 6.74 -2.97
CA THR A 339 -4.12 5.33 -2.94
C THR A 339 -2.64 5.15 -2.62
N PRO A 340 -2.28 4.42 -1.54
CA PRO A 340 -0.89 4.20 -1.20
C PRO A 340 -0.26 3.18 -2.15
N THR A 341 0.88 3.54 -2.74
CA THR A 341 1.76 2.64 -3.52
C THR A 341 2.92 2.11 -2.69
N PHE A 342 3.15 2.67 -1.51
CA PHE A 342 4.07 2.22 -0.47
C PHE A 342 3.38 2.23 0.89
N ALA A 343 3.67 1.23 1.73
CA ALA A 343 3.28 1.22 3.12
C ALA A 343 4.32 0.48 3.97
N ALA A 344 4.59 1.01 5.16
CA ALA A 344 5.30 0.31 6.22
C ALA A 344 4.39 0.25 7.46
N VAL A 345 4.13 -0.95 7.94
CA VAL A 345 3.19 -1.21 9.04
C VAL A 345 3.93 -1.89 10.19
N LEU A 346 3.76 -1.36 11.39
CA LEU A 346 4.32 -1.86 12.63
C LEU A 346 3.26 -2.65 13.40
N ALA A 347 3.40 -3.97 13.39
CA ALA A 347 2.56 -4.90 14.13
C ALA A 347 3.24 -5.37 15.43
N HIS A 348 2.41 -5.79 16.37
CA HIS A 348 2.82 -6.42 17.63
C HIS A 348 1.86 -7.57 17.93
N ILE A 349 2.39 -8.63 18.56
CA ILE A 349 1.62 -9.79 18.99
C ILE A 349 1.59 -9.79 20.53
N ASP A 350 0.40 -9.89 21.10
CA ASP A 350 0.14 -9.95 22.54
C ASP A 350 0.29 -11.37 23.09
N GLU A 351 1.45 -11.96 22.84
CA GLU A 351 1.86 -13.24 23.41
C GLU A 351 3.16 -13.06 24.18
N ALA A 352 3.31 -13.75 25.31
CA ALA A 352 4.50 -13.66 26.16
C ALA A 352 5.82 -13.90 25.40
N GLN A 353 5.79 -14.72 24.34
CA GLN A 353 6.95 -15.01 23.50
C GLN A 353 7.41 -13.80 22.67
N TYR A 354 6.49 -12.90 22.29
CA TYR A 354 6.73 -11.77 21.38
C TYR A 354 6.42 -10.40 21.99
N GLU A 355 6.04 -10.34 23.27
CA GLU A 355 5.71 -9.10 23.95
C GLU A 355 6.82 -8.04 23.78
N GLY A 356 6.46 -6.90 23.18
CA GLY A 356 7.35 -5.78 22.91
C GLY A 356 8.30 -5.95 21.72
N VAL A 357 8.25 -7.07 20.99
CA VAL A 357 9.01 -7.27 19.75
C VAL A 357 8.27 -6.60 18.59
N PRO A 358 8.88 -5.61 17.91
CA PRO A 358 8.27 -4.99 16.75
C PRO A 358 8.35 -5.90 15.52
N ILE A 359 7.24 -6.01 14.79
CA ILE A 359 7.14 -6.72 13.51
C ILE A 359 6.84 -5.70 12.41
N LEU A 360 7.77 -5.52 11.48
CA LEU A 360 7.62 -4.60 10.35
C LEU A 360 7.17 -5.34 9.10
N LEU A 361 6.08 -4.86 8.49
CA LEU A 361 5.53 -5.33 7.23
C LEU A 361 5.66 -4.19 6.22
N ILE A 362 6.52 -4.33 5.22
CA ILE A 362 6.87 -3.24 4.29
C ILE A 362 6.66 -3.71 2.86
N SER A 363 5.92 -2.92 2.08
CA SER A 363 5.84 -3.13 0.64
C SER A 363 5.69 -1.83 -0.12
N GLY A 364 6.18 -1.81 -1.37
CA GLY A 364 5.87 -0.72 -2.28
C GLY A 364 6.28 -0.95 -3.73
N LYS A 365 5.77 -0.08 -4.60
CA LYS A 365 6.06 0.02 -6.03
C LYS A 365 7.09 1.11 -6.30
N MET A 366 7.73 1.10 -7.46
CA MET A 366 8.75 2.09 -7.83
C MET A 366 9.81 2.30 -6.72
N LEU A 367 10.27 1.21 -6.12
CA LEU A 367 11.36 1.25 -5.15
C LEU A 367 12.72 1.06 -5.83
N ASP A 368 13.80 1.29 -5.08
CA ASP A 368 15.20 1.27 -5.50
C ASP A 368 15.67 -0.09 -6.03
N GLU A 369 15.07 -1.19 -5.54
CA GLU A 369 15.38 -2.53 -5.99
C GLU A 369 14.14 -3.44 -5.91
N ARG A 370 14.19 -4.55 -6.65
CA ARG A 370 13.21 -5.62 -6.54
C ARG A 370 13.78 -6.67 -5.60
N VAL A 371 13.21 -6.81 -4.41
CA VAL A 371 13.67 -7.80 -3.43
C VAL A 371 12.52 -8.23 -2.52
N GLY A 372 12.51 -9.51 -2.12
CA GLY A 372 11.59 -10.00 -1.10
C GLY A 372 12.34 -10.80 -0.04
N TYR A 373 12.09 -10.53 1.23
CA TYR A 373 12.66 -11.32 2.32
C TYR A 373 11.81 -11.25 3.59
N ALA A 374 12.02 -12.23 4.46
CA ALA A 374 11.67 -12.13 5.86
C ALA A 374 12.89 -12.34 6.75
N ARG A 375 13.13 -11.42 7.67
CA ARG A 375 14.32 -11.36 8.52
C ARG A 375 13.91 -11.39 10.00
N VAL A 376 14.57 -12.26 10.75
CA VAL A 376 14.57 -12.23 12.22
C VAL A 376 15.92 -11.72 12.68
N LEU A 377 15.95 -10.54 13.28
CA LEU A 377 17.15 -9.91 13.81
C LEU A 377 17.23 -10.15 15.32
N PHE A 378 18.38 -10.62 15.79
CA PHE A 378 18.63 -10.90 17.21
C PHE A 378 19.39 -9.75 17.88
N LYS A 379 19.10 -9.54 19.16
CA LYS A 379 19.74 -8.56 20.03
C LYS A 379 21.24 -8.82 20.15
N LYS A 380 21.99 -7.75 20.38
CA LYS A 380 23.42 -7.79 20.67
C LYS A 380 23.63 -7.76 22.17
N ASP A 381 24.05 -8.89 22.72
CA ASP A 381 24.44 -9.00 24.14
C ASP A 381 25.94 -8.72 24.37
N VAL A 382 26.69 -8.46 23.29
CA VAL A 382 28.14 -8.20 23.32
C VAL A 382 28.41 -6.75 22.96
N PHE A 383 29.07 -6.03 23.88
CA PHE A 383 29.52 -4.66 23.67
C PHE A 383 30.97 -4.64 23.16
N CYS A 384 31.16 -4.19 21.93
CA CYS A 384 32.46 -4.28 21.26
C CYS A 384 33.30 -3.02 21.46
N LEU A 385 34.21 -3.08 22.44
CA LEU A 385 35.02 -1.92 22.87
C LEU A 385 36.19 -1.57 21.95
N GLN A 386 36.74 -2.54 21.20
CA GLN A 386 38.02 -2.37 20.49
C GLN A 386 37.92 -2.44 18.96
N SER A 387 37.03 -3.27 18.40
CA SER A 387 36.87 -3.42 16.96
C SER A 387 35.42 -3.74 16.63
N GLN A 388 34.78 -2.89 15.84
CA GLN A 388 33.43 -3.11 15.34
C GLN A 388 33.38 -4.23 14.27
N ASN A 389 34.52 -4.59 13.68
CA ASN A 389 34.62 -5.60 12.62
C ASN A 389 34.77 -7.03 13.12
N ASN A 390 34.88 -7.26 14.43
CA ASN A 390 34.92 -8.61 14.98
C ASN A 390 33.60 -9.35 14.70
N VAL A 391 33.69 -10.64 14.36
CA VAL A 391 32.56 -11.52 14.05
C VAL A 391 31.48 -11.49 15.14
N HIS A 392 31.85 -11.30 16.41
CA HIS A 392 30.90 -11.20 17.53
C HIS A 392 30.12 -9.87 17.59
N CYS A 393 30.57 -8.84 16.89
CA CYS A 393 29.98 -7.49 16.86
C CYS A 393 28.99 -7.29 15.71
N ARG A 394 29.04 -8.21 14.75
CA ARG A 394 28.20 -8.23 13.56
C ARG A 394 26.74 -8.57 13.91
N PRO A 395 25.76 -8.06 13.15
CA PRO A 395 24.36 -8.45 13.30
C PRO A 395 24.21 -9.97 13.32
N LYS A 396 23.35 -10.48 14.21
CA LYS A 396 22.94 -11.88 14.24
C LYS A 396 21.56 -11.95 13.60
N GLN A 397 21.42 -12.62 12.46
CA GLN A 397 20.16 -12.66 11.75
C GLN A 397 19.91 -13.99 11.04
N ILE A 398 18.63 -14.32 10.92
CA ILE A 398 18.13 -15.38 10.03
C ILE A 398 17.28 -14.70 8.96
N VAL A 399 17.57 -14.97 7.70
CA VAL A 399 16.90 -14.34 6.55
C VAL A 399 16.34 -15.42 5.63
N PHE A 400 15.03 -15.43 5.47
CA PHE A 400 14.31 -16.17 4.45
C PHE A 400 14.18 -15.27 3.22
N TYR A 401 15.12 -15.39 2.30
CA TYR A 401 15.24 -14.55 1.12
C TYR A 401 14.43 -15.12 -0.05
N PHE A 402 13.39 -14.42 -0.48
CA PHE A 402 12.44 -14.92 -1.49
C PHE A 402 12.99 -14.90 -2.92
N GLY A 403 14.07 -14.14 -3.16
CA GLY A 403 14.75 -14.02 -4.45
C GLY A 403 14.89 -12.56 -4.92
N HIS A 404 15.51 -12.38 -6.10
CA HIS A 404 15.87 -11.08 -6.68
C HIS A 404 16.95 -10.34 -5.88
N GLY A 405 16.99 -9.01 -5.92
CA GLY A 405 18.04 -8.17 -5.32
C GLY A 405 19.44 -8.62 -5.70
N SER A 406 20.41 -8.40 -4.82
CA SER A 406 21.82 -8.71 -5.10
C SER A 406 22.15 -10.21 -5.09
N LEU A 407 21.32 -11.05 -4.43
CA LEU A 407 21.54 -12.50 -4.39
C LEU A 407 20.97 -13.21 -5.62
N GLU A 408 19.97 -12.64 -6.29
CA GLU A 408 19.30 -13.13 -7.51
C GLU A 408 18.47 -14.43 -7.35
N TYR A 409 18.81 -15.31 -6.41
CA TYR A 409 18.14 -16.59 -6.17
C TYR A 409 17.54 -16.70 -4.75
N PRO A 410 16.51 -17.56 -4.55
CA PRO A 410 15.91 -17.79 -3.23
C PRO A 410 16.85 -18.56 -2.29
N ALA A 411 16.95 -18.13 -1.02
CA ALA A 411 17.84 -18.76 -0.04
C ALA A 411 17.38 -18.57 1.41
N VAL A 412 17.86 -19.45 2.29
CA VAL A 412 17.86 -19.24 3.75
C VAL A 412 19.27 -18.90 4.18
N LEU A 413 19.43 -17.74 4.81
CA LEU A 413 20.72 -17.21 5.27
C LEU A 413 20.74 -17.21 6.80
N VAL A 414 21.76 -17.80 7.40
CA VAL A 414 21.97 -17.80 8.86
C VAL A 414 23.34 -17.24 9.16
N SER A 415 23.43 -16.17 9.97
CA SER A 415 24.72 -15.58 10.31
C SER A 415 25.65 -16.62 10.97
N LYS A 416 26.93 -16.67 10.54
CA LYS A 416 27.92 -17.62 11.06
C LYS A 416 28.21 -17.46 12.57
N ASN A 417 27.93 -16.28 13.12
CA ASN A 417 28.04 -15.98 14.54
C ASN A 417 26.78 -16.38 15.37
N LEU A 418 25.81 -17.08 14.76
CA LEU A 418 24.60 -17.58 15.42
C LEU A 418 24.68 -19.11 15.64
N PHE A 419 24.49 -19.91 14.59
CA PHE A 419 24.73 -21.36 14.57
C PHE A 419 24.85 -21.86 13.12
N LYS A 420 25.43 -23.06 12.92
CA LYS A 420 25.39 -23.73 11.61
C LYS A 420 24.05 -24.46 11.46
N PRO A 421 23.19 -24.09 10.49
CA PRO A 421 21.91 -24.75 10.31
C PRO A 421 22.07 -26.19 9.82
N ALA A 422 21.17 -27.05 10.28
CA ALA A 422 21.03 -28.41 9.78
C ALA A 422 20.67 -28.38 8.29
N LEU A 423 21.27 -29.30 7.53
CA LEU A 423 20.91 -29.56 6.14
C LEU A 423 20.38 -30.99 6.08
N THR A 424 19.07 -31.14 6.15
CA THR A 424 18.38 -32.44 6.12
C THR A 424 17.60 -32.59 4.82
N GLY A 425 17.76 -33.75 4.18
CA GLY A 425 17.10 -34.08 2.90
C GLY A 425 17.86 -33.57 1.68
N GLY A 426 17.53 -34.12 0.50
CA GLY A 426 18.20 -33.79 -0.77
C GLY A 426 17.61 -32.59 -1.52
N GLU A 427 16.56 -31.94 -1.00
CA GLU A 427 15.86 -30.85 -1.69
C GLU A 427 16.56 -29.49 -1.57
N TRP A 428 17.49 -29.35 -0.61
CA TRP A 428 18.24 -28.13 -0.34
C TRP A 428 19.73 -28.43 -0.36
N ARG A 429 20.52 -27.45 -0.77
CA ARG A 429 21.99 -27.53 -0.78
C ARG A 429 22.63 -26.33 -0.10
N GLU A 430 23.76 -26.56 0.56
CA GLU A 430 24.61 -25.50 1.09
C GLU A 430 25.43 -24.89 -0.05
N VAL A 431 25.47 -23.56 -0.12
CA VAL A 431 26.31 -22.81 -1.06
C VAL A 431 27.62 -22.49 -0.36
N THR A 432 28.73 -23.02 -0.87
CA THR A 432 30.08 -22.82 -0.31
C THR A 432 30.91 -21.78 -1.05
N GLU A 433 30.60 -21.57 -2.34
CA GLU A 433 31.23 -20.55 -3.17
C GLU A 433 30.30 -19.35 -3.28
N HIS A 434 30.85 -18.17 -3.00
CA HIS A 434 30.06 -16.95 -2.93
C HIS A 434 30.60 -15.90 -3.90
N LYS A 435 29.68 -15.21 -4.59
CA LYS A 435 29.99 -13.93 -5.24
C LYS A 435 30.28 -12.88 -4.15
N ASP A 436 31.10 -11.88 -4.43
CA ASP A 436 31.34 -10.78 -3.48
C ASP A 436 30.14 -9.82 -3.45
N VAL A 437 29.21 -10.09 -2.53
CA VAL A 437 27.92 -9.40 -2.44
C VAL A 437 27.54 -9.17 -0.98
N SER A 438 27.07 -7.98 -0.66
CA SER A 438 26.50 -7.66 0.64
C SER A 438 24.99 -7.88 0.65
N VAL A 439 24.49 -8.58 1.65
CA VAL A 439 23.06 -8.82 1.87
C VAL A 439 22.70 -8.37 3.28
N LEU A 440 21.84 -7.35 3.37
CA LEU A 440 21.29 -6.84 4.63
C LEU A 440 22.36 -6.49 5.68
N GLY A 441 23.41 -5.78 5.23
CA GLY A 441 24.48 -5.25 6.08
C GLY A 441 25.61 -6.22 6.42
N LEU A 442 25.64 -7.40 5.80
CA LEU A 442 26.70 -8.40 5.96
C LEU A 442 27.17 -8.90 4.60
N GLN A 443 28.46 -9.23 4.51
CA GLN A 443 28.96 -9.95 3.35
C GLN A 443 28.32 -11.33 3.29
N ILE A 444 28.03 -11.83 2.09
CA ILE A 444 27.41 -13.15 1.92
C ILE A 444 28.26 -14.27 2.54
N SER A 445 29.59 -14.08 2.57
CA SER A 445 30.55 -14.98 3.21
C SER A 445 30.40 -15.07 4.74
N ASP A 446 29.64 -14.16 5.36
CA ASP A 446 29.33 -14.17 6.79
C ASP A 446 28.07 -14.99 7.13
N TYR A 447 27.45 -15.60 6.13
CA TYR A 447 26.29 -16.48 6.29
C TYR A 447 26.63 -17.94 5.99
N TYR A 448 25.92 -18.85 6.65
CA TYR A 448 25.59 -20.14 6.07
C TYR A 448 24.42 -19.96 5.12
N VAL A 449 24.59 -20.36 3.86
CA VAL A 449 23.63 -20.12 2.78
C VAL A 449 23.06 -21.45 2.31
N GLN A 450 21.75 -21.62 2.42
CA GLN A 450 21.03 -22.78 1.89
C GLN A 450 20.07 -22.35 0.79
N THR A 451 20.10 -23.02 -0.36
CA THR A 451 19.22 -22.73 -1.51
C THR A 451 18.57 -24.03 -2.00
N PRO A 452 17.38 -23.99 -2.64
CA PRO A 452 16.80 -25.18 -3.24
C PRO A 452 17.75 -25.84 -4.25
N ALA A 453 17.80 -27.16 -4.26
CA ALA A 453 18.57 -27.92 -5.25
C ALA A 453 18.01 -27.72 -6.66
N THR A 454 16.68 -27.68 -6.78
CA THR A 454 15.94 -27.38 -8.01
C THR A 454 14.90 -26.31 -7.72
N GLU A 455 14.93 -25.21 -8.48
CA GLU A 455 13.93 -24.16 -8.39
C GLU A 455 12.59 -24.65 -8.95
N LYS A 456 11.52 -24.42 -8.18
CA LYS A 456 10.14 -24.74 -8.56
C LYS A 456 9.29 -23.49 -8.46
N GLU A 457 8.46 -23.29 -9.48
CA GLU A 457 7.47 -22.21 -9.51
C GLU A 457 6.38 -22.44 -8.43
N ALA A 458 5.86 -21.36 -7.84
CA ALA A 458 4.98 -21.40 -6.69
C ALA A 458 3.63 -22.08 -6.98
N TYR A 459 3.01 -21.81 -8.14
CA TYR A 459 1.76 -22.47 -8.53
C TYR A 459 1.96 -23.97 -8.74
N SER A 460 3.08 -24.38 -9.34
CA SER A 460 3.40 -25.81 -9.49
C SER A 460 3.45 -26.53 -8.14
N GLN A 461 4.01 -25.89 -7.11
CA GLN A 461 3.99 -26.44 -5.75
C GLN A 461 2.58 -26.52 -5.17
N LEU A 462 1.83 -25.42 -5.23
CA LEU A 462 0.48 -25.37 -4.67
C LEU A 462 -0.47 -26.35 -5.38
N ILE A 463 -0.37 -26.50 -6.70
CA ILE A 463 -1.14 -27.49 -7.47
C ILE A 463 -0.83 -28.91 -6.99
N SER A 464 0.43 -29.24 -6.72
CA SER A 464 0.81 -30.53 -6.14
C SER A 464 0.20 -30.73 -4.75
N HIS A 465 0.23 -29.70 -3.89
CA HIS A 465 -0.41 -29.74 -2.57
C HIS A 465 -1.94 -29.89 -2.65
N ILE A 466 -2.60 -29.21 -3.60
CA ILE A 466 -4.03 -29.35 -3.86
C ILE A 466 -4.34 -30.78 -4.28
N PHE A 467 -3.55 -31.37 -5.18
CA PHE A 467 -3.70 -32.77 -5.59
C PHE A 467 -3.47 -33.76 -4.44
N ALA A 468 -2.54 -33.47 -3.53
CA ALA A 468 -2.33 -34.26 -2.32
C ALA A 468 -3.40 -34.05 -1.23
N GLY A 469 -4.24 -33.01 -1.34
CA GLY A 469 -5.23 -32.66 -0.32
C GLY A 469 -4.65 -31.99 0.92
N GLN A 470 -3.46 -31.38 0.80
CA GLN A 470 -2.78 -30.69 1.89
C GLN A 470 -3.33 -29.27 2.05
N LYS A 471 -3.69 -28.87 3.27
CA LYS A 471 -4.35 -27.58 3.55
C LYS A 471 -3.45 -26.56 4.26
N ASN A 472 -2.31 -26.98 4.81
CA ASN A 472 -1.38 -26.14 5.56
C ASN A 472 -0.80 -24.94 4.77
N ASN A 473 -0.84 -24.99 3.43
CA ASN A 473 -0.35 -23.94 2.54
C ASN A 473 -1.48 -23.12 1.88
N PHE A 474 -2.70 -23.15 2.45
CA PHE A 474 -3.86 -22.44 1.93
C PHE A 474 -4.57 -21.68 3.05
N VAL A 475 -5.32 -20.65 2.69
CA VAL A 475 -6.02 -19.80 3.65
C VAL A 475 -7.39 -20.40 3.98
N SER A 476 -7.64 -20.73 5.25
CA SER A 476 -8.99 -21.14 5.70
C SER A 476 -9.93 -19.94 5.83
N THR A 477 -11.23 -20.18 5.88
CA THR A 477 -12.22 -19.11 6.08
C THR A 477 -11.96 -18.33 7.37
N GLU A 478 -11.69 -19.05 8.46
CA GLU A 478 -11.41 -18.44 9.77
C GLU A 478 -10.15 -17.58 9.77
N ASN A 479 -9.05 -18.08 9.20
CA ASN A 479 -7.79 -17.31 9.09
C ASN A 479 -7.97 -16.06 8.22
N LEU A 480 -8.73 -16.17 7.12
CA LEU A 480 -9.02 -15.02 6.26
C LEU A 480 -9.78 -13.92 7.02
N LEU A 481 -10.84 -14.29 7.76
CA LEU A 481 -11.64 -13.32 8.51
C LEU A 481 -10.84 -12.70 9.65
N ALA A 482 -10.05 -13.49 10.38
CA ALA A 482 -9.16 -13.00 11.43
C ALA A 482 -8.10 -12.02 10.88
N SER A 483 -7.53 -12.31 9.70
CA SER A 483 -6.65 -11.35 9.01
C SER A 483 -7.40 -10.04 8.73
N TRP A 484 -8.61 -10.10 8.15
CA TRP A 484 -9.37 -8.89 7.86
C TRP A 484 -9.81 -8.12 9.11
N GLU A 485 -10.03 -8.79 10.24
CA GLU A 485 -10.32 -8.15 11.53
C GLU A 485 -9.16 -7.26 12.00
N VAL A 486 -7.92 -7.70 11.75
CA VAL A 486 -6.70 -6.93 12.04
C VAL A 486 -6.52 -5.75 11.08
N TRP A 487 -6.75 -5.95 9.78
CA TRP A 487 -6.42 -4.96 8.74
C TRP A 487 -7.51 -3.91 8.47
N THR A 488 -8.79 -4.26 8.67
CA THR A 488 -9.92 -3.35 8.39
C THR A 488 -9.89 -2.06 9.21
N PRO A 489 -9.58 -2.08 10.53
CA PRO A 489 -9.44 -0.87 11.33
C PRO A 489 -8.36 0.07 10.78
N LEU A 490 -7.22 -0.46 10.34
CA LEU A 490 -6.14 0.33 9.76
C LEU A 490 -6.59 1.01 8.46
N LEU A 491 -7.19 0.25 7.55
CA LEU A 491 -7.71 0.76 6.28
C LEU A 491 -8.75 1.88 6.50
N SER A 492 -9.60 1.72 7.51
CA SER A 492 -10.61 2.72 7.87
C SER A 492 -9.97 4.01 8.43
N ASN A 493 -8.95 3.88 9.28
CA ASN A 493 -8.22 5.01 9.86
C ASN A 493 -7.32 5.76 8.86
N LEU A 494 -6.90 5.09 7.79
CA LEU A 494 -6.11 5.70 6.70
C LEU A 494 -6.99 6.33 5.61
N LYS A 495 -8.31 6.23 5.70
CA LYS A 495 -9.22 6.86 4.74
C LYS A 495 -9.06 8.39 4.79
N GLY A 496 -8.65 9.00 3.68
CA GLY A 496 -8.37 10.42 3.59
C GLY A 496 -6.96 10.83 4.05
N ALA A 497 -6.10 9.88 4.46
CA ALA A 497 -4.71 10.19 4.77
C ALA A 497 -3.92 10.44 3.47
N PHE A 498 -3.19 11.55 3.42
CA PHE A 498 -2.32 11.86 2.29
C PHE A 498 -1.04 11.02 2.35
N PRO A 499 -0.74 10.23 1.30
CA PRO A 499 0.51 9.50 1.24
C PRO A 499 1.69 10.45 1.03
N ARG A 500 2.84 10.15 1.66
CA ARG A 500 4.10 10.85 1.36
C ARG A 500 4.47 10.63 -0.10
N ILE A 501 4.67 11.70 -0.85
CA ILE A 501 5.12 11.60 -2.24
C ILE A 501 6.61 11.24 -2.26
N TYR A 502 7.00 10.27 -3.11
CA TYR A 502 8.40 9.90 -3.35
C TYR A 502 8.69 9.82 -4.85
N PRO A 503 9.91 10.13 -5.33
CA PRO A 503 10.21 10.19 -6.77
C PRO A 503 10.04 8.85 -7.48
N GLY A 504 10.54 7.78 -6.87
CA GLY A 504 10.61 6.43 -7.43
C GLY A 504 12.05 6.00 -7.72
N GLY A 505 12.32 4.70 -7.65
CA GLY A 505 13.62 4.12 -7.94
C GLY A 505 14.71 4.48 -6.91
N ALA A 506 15.95 4.61 -7.37
CA ALA A 506 17.10 4.93 -6.51
C ALA A 506 17.03 6.34 -5.90
N ASP A 507 16.30 7.26 -6.55
CA ASP A 507 16.12 8.65 -6.13
C ASP A 507 15.26 8.77 -4.85
N ASN A 508 14.70 7.65 -4.37
CA ASN A 508 14.00 7.60 -3.09
C ASN A 508 14.92 7.96 -1.90
N GLY A 509 16.23 7.70 -2.00
CA GLY A 509 17.18 7.95 -0.92
C GLY A 509 16.70 7.37 0.43
N ASP A 510 16.70 8.21 1.46
CA ASP A 510 16.22 7.91 2.82
C ASP A 510 14.78 8.43 3.08
N MET A 511 14.05 8.88 2.05
CA MET A 511 12.72 9.49 2.22
C MET A 511 11.66 8.51 2.74
N LEU A 512 11.86 7.21 2.51
CA LEU A 512 10.97 6.15 2.97
C LEU A 512 11.48 5.46 4.24
N ASP A 513 12.61 5.90 4.80
CA ASP A 513 13.15 5.36 6.04
C ASP A 513 12.21 5.67 7.20
N VAL A 514 12.08 4.71 8.12
CA VAL A 514 11.15 4.77 9.24
C VAL A 514 11.87 4.72 10.57
N HIS A 515 11.36 5.48 11.53
CA HIS A 515 11.77 5.48 12.92
C HIS A 515 10.64 4.93 13.79
N LEU A 516 11.01 4.04 14.72
CA LEU A 516 10.06 3.42 15.66
C LEU A 516 10.15 4.10 17.01
N ARG A 517 9.01 4.55 17.55
CA ARG A 517 8.92 5.11 18.90
C ARG A 517 7.85 4.37 19.69
N GLY A 518 8.29 3.42 20.53
CA GLY A 518 7.36 2.53 21.23
C GLY A 518 6.56 1.69 20.24
N LYS A 519 5.22 1.79 20.28
CA LYS A 519 4.32 1.10 19.34
C LYS A 519 3.92 1.96 18.13
N GLU A 520 4.61 3.07 17.91
CA GLU A 520 4.35 3.98 16.79
C GLU A 520 5.46 3.90 15.74
N ILE A 521 5.06 4.03 14.47
CA ILE A 521 5.96 4.17 13.33
C ILE A 521 5.78 5.55 12.71
N ARG A 522 6.89 6.19 12.36
CA ARG A 522 6.95 7.47 11.65
C ARG A 522 8.06 7.41 10.64
N TYR A 523 8.04 8.28 9.64
CA TYR A 523 9.23 8.45 8.81
C TYR A 523 10.39 9.03 9.64
N ASN A 524 11.61 8.59 9.37
CA ASN A 524 12.83 9.00 10.07
C ASN A 524 13.20 10.46 9.75
N SER A 525 13.08 10.84 8.48
CA SER A 525 13.19 12.23 8.07
C SER A 525 11.86 12.96 8.26
N GLU A 526 11.89 14.09 8.96
CA GLU A 526 10.95 15.20 8.76
C GLU A 526 11.34 15.95 7.47
N VAL A 527 11.43 15.18 6.39
CA VAL A 527 11.57 15.50 4.95
C VAL A 527 12.78 16.31 4.48
N VAL A 528 13.36 15.79 3.39
CA VAL A 528 14.31 16.45 2.51
C VAL A 528 13.55 17.11 1.36
N ILE A 529 13.86 18.37 1.13
CA ILE A 529 13.42 19.24 0.03
C ILE A 529 13.76 18.57 -1.32
N ILE A 530 12.77 18.37 -2.19
CA ILE A 530 13.05 18.19 -3.62
C ILE A 530 12.73 19.52 -4.29
N SER A 531 13.74 20.38 -4.40
CA SER A 531 13.70 21.48 -5.35
C SER A 531 13.69 20.87 -6.76
N PRO A 532 12.88 21.38 -7.70
CA PRO A 532 12.91 20.96 -9.10
C PRO A 532 14.31 21.08 -9.75
N ASP A 533 15.20 21.88 -9.18
CA ASP A 533 16.53 22.20 -9.73
C ASP A 533 17.58 21.09 -9.60
N GLN A 534 17.30 19.95 -8.93
CA GLN A 534 18.28 18.86 -8.75
C GLN A 534 18.03 17.58 -9.55
N MET A 535 17.02 17.54 -10.44
CA MET A 535 16.89 16.41 -11.37
C MET A 535 17.32 16.81 -12.77
N GLY A 536 18.38 16.16 -13.24
CA GLY A 536 18.82 16.19 -14.63
C GLY A 536 17.74 15.64 -15.56
N GLY A 537 16.83 16.51 -15.95
CA GLY A 537 15.91 16.37 -17.06
C GLY A 537 16.15 17.53 -18.01
N THR A 538 16.41 17.20 -19.27
CA THR A 538 16.58 18.13 -20.38
C THR A 538 15.66 19.35 -20.28
N SER A 539 16.30 20.53 -20.16
CA SER A 539 15.79 21.86 -20.52
C SER A 539 14.35 21.88 -21.05
N ALA A 540 13.38 22.02 -20.16
CA ALA A 540 12.11 22.62 -20.50
C ALA A 540 12.29 24.14 -20.43
N ASP A 541 12.93 24.72 -21.45
CA ASP A 541 12.75 26.14 -21.73
C ASP A 541 11.26 26.36 -22.01
N SER A 542 10.53 26.96 -21.07
CA SER A 542 9.59 28.05 -21.35
C SER A 542 8.82 28.51 -20.10
N PHE A 543 8.92 29.83 -19.86
CA PHE A 543 8.20 30.69 -18.90
C PHE A 543 8.80 30.83 -17.48
N GLN A 544 9.86 31.65 -17.42
CA GLN A 544 10.51 32.16 -16.22
C GLN A 544 9.51 32.84 -15.27
N VAL A 545 9.66 32.61 -13.96
CA VAL A 545 9.02 33.41 -12.91
C VAL A 545 9.38 34.88 -13.14
N MET A 546 8.38 35.72 -13.38
CA MET A 546 8.56 37.15 -13.59
C MET A 546 8.63 37.86 -12.23
N GLN A 547 9.80 38.41 -11.90
CA GLN A 547 9.95 39.32 -10.77
C GLN A 547 9.90 40.76 -11.26
N GLY A 548 9.17 41.62 -10.56
CA GLY A 548 8.99 43.01 -10.95
C GLY A 548 8.45 43.87 -9.80
N LYS A 549 7.83 45.00 -10.16
CA LYS A 549 7.11 45.84 -9.21
C LYS A 549 5.65 46.00 -9.62
N PHE A 550 4.76 45.90 -8.66
CA PHE A 550 3.34 46.24 -8.81
C PHE A 550 2.98 47.26 -7.73
N ARG A 551 2.46 48.43 -8.15
CA ARG A 551 2.19 49.58 -7.26
C ARG A 551 3.39 49.95 -6.37
N SER A 552 4.60 49.97 -6.95
CA SER A 552 5.87 50.27 -6.27
C SER A 552 6.37 49.23 -5.24
N ALA A 553 5.54 48.25 -4.90
CA ALA A 553 5.92 47.07 -4.11
C ALA A 553 6.43 45.95 -5.02
N GLU A 554 7.11 44.97 -4.45
CA GLU A 554 7.62 43.84 -5.23
C GLU A 554 6.49 42.95 -5.72
N MET A 555 6.69 42.36 -6.89
CA MET A 555 5.74 41.45 -7.52
C MET A 555 6.46 40.19 -7.98
N VAL A 556 5.85 39.05 -7.67
CA VAL A 556 6.16 37.75 -8.24
C VAL A 556 4.97 37.33 -9.09
N SER A 557 5.23 36.99 -10.36
CA SER A 557 4.21 36.46 -11.25
C SER A 557 4.69 35.19 -11.93
N ALA A 558 3.81 34.19 -11.97
CA ALA A 558 4.06 32.88 -12.55
C ALA A 558 2.69 32.24 -12.87
N TRP A 559 2.72 31.05 -13.46
CA TRP A 559 1.53 30.20 -13.50
C TRP A 559 1.11 29.81 -12.07
N THR A 560 -0.16 29.47 -11.91
CA THR A 560 -0.80 29.21 -10.61
C THR A 560 -0.02 28.26 -9.71
N GLU A 561 0.46 27.13 -10.23
CA GLU A 561 1.15 26.12 -9.42
C GLU A 561 2.51 26.63 -8.93
N GLU A 562 3.28 27.25 -9.82
CA GLU A 562 4.61 27.80 -9.58
C GLU A 562 4.56 29.03 -8.67
N LEU A 563 3.52 29.85 -8.80
CA LEU A 563 3.29 31.00 -7.92
C LEU A 563 3.02 30.56 -6.49
N VAL A 564 2.18 29.54 -6.32
CA VAL A 564 1.84 28.98 -5.02
C VAL A 564 3.04 28.27 -4.40
N GLU A 565 3.80 27.50 -5.19
CA GLU A 565 5.08 26.91 -4.78
C GLU A 565 6.04 27.98 -4.27
N ARG A 566 6.19 29.07 -5.04
CA ARG A 566 7.08 30.16 -4.66
C ARG A 566 6.65 30.84 -3.36
N LEU A 567 5.37 31.17 -3.21
CA LEU A 567 4.84 31.76 -1.98
C LEU A 567 5.04 30.82 -0.78
N ALA A 568 4.79 29.52 -0.95
CA ALA A 568 4.99 28.54 0.10
C ALA A 568 6.46 28.42 0.52
N GLY A 569 7.39 28.48 -0.45
CA GLY A 569 8.84 28.57 -0.19
C GLY A 569 9.22 29.83 0.59
N ASP A 570 8.78 31.00 0.14
CA ASP A 570 9.06 32.28 0.81
C ASP A 570 8.49 32.29 2.26
N MET A 571 7.32 31.67 2.47
CA MET A 571 6.73 31.49 3.80
C MET A 571 7.55 30.58 4.70
N GLN A 572 8.04 29.45 4.17
CA GLN A 572 8.88 28.52 4.93
C GLN A 572 10.21 29.18 5.32
N GLU A 573 10.86 29.89 4.40
CA GLU A 573 12.10 30.61 4.69
C GLU A 573 11.91 31.63 5.82
N ALA A 574 10.81 32.38 5.77
CA ALA A 574 10.46 33.34 6.82
C ALA A 574 10.17 32.64 8.16
N ALA A 575 9.50 31.49 8.14
CA ALA A 575 9.18 30.70 9.32
C ALA A 575 10.45 30.18 9.99
N GLU A 576 11.34 29.56 9.23
CA GLU A 576 12.61 29.04 9.74
C GLU A 576 13.50 30.16 10.28
N ALA A 577 13.56 31.32 9.59
CA ALA A 577 14.33 32.47 10.07
C ALA A 577 13.81 32.99 11.41
N ALA A 578 12.48 33.15 11.55
CA ALA A 578 11.87 33.64 12.78
C ALA A 578 12.03 32.66 13.95
N VAL A 579 11.88 31.35 13.71
CA VAL A 579 12.09 30.32 14.73
C VAL A 579 13.56 30.25 15.16
N ARG A 580 14.52 30.40 14.23
CA ARG A 580 15.94 30.49 14.58
C ARG A 580 16.27 31.74 15.42
N GLU A 581 15.63 32.87 15.13
CA GLU A 581 15.89 34.15 15.81
C GLU A 581 15.24 34.22 17.20
N SER A 582 13.98 33.80 17.30
CA SER A 582 13.11 34.09 18.45
C SER A 582 12.43 32.86 19.04
N GLY A 583 12.61 31.68 18.44
CA GLY A 583 11.96 30.43 18.86
C GLY A 583 10.48 30.33 18.49
N VAL A 584 9.91 31.32 17.80
CA VAL A 584 8.49 31.36 17.45
C VAL A 584 8.26 32.03 16.10
N PHE A 585 7.26 31.55 15.36
CA PHE A 585 6.77 32.21 14.14
C PHE A 585 5.29 32.55 14.28
N HIS A 586 4.89 33.74 13.84
CA HIS A 586 3.50 34.20 13.92
C HIS A 586 2.99 34.43 12.50
N LEU A 587 2.14 33.51 12.04
CA LEU A 587 1.57 33.46 10.70
C LEU A 587 0.10 33.85 10.77
N ALA A 588 -0.31 34.90 10.06
CA ALA A 588 -1.71 35.26 9.91
C ALA A 588 -2.23 34.89 8.52
N LEU A 589 -3.34 34.16 8.45
CA LEU A 589 -3.92 33.65 7.20
C LEU A 589 -5.33 34.21 6.99
N SER A 590 -5.59 34.74 5.79
CA SER A 590 -6.95 35.10 5.37
C SER A 590 -7.79 33.87 5.06
N GLY A 591 -9.11 34.03 5.20
CA GLY A 591 -10.06 33.03 4.72
C GLY A 591 -10.31 33.08 3.21
N GLY A 592 -11.38 32.42 2.78
CA GLY A 592 -11.79 32.34 1.38
C GLY A 592 -11.16 31.16 0.61
N SER A 593 -11.45 31.10 -0.69
CA SER A 593 -10.98 30.00 -1.57
C SER A 593 -9.57 30.21 -2.12
N THR A 594 -9.12 31.45 -2.24
CA THR A 594 -7.80 31.82 -2.76
C THR A 594 -6.61 31.12 -2.06
N PRO A 595 -6.55 31.03 -0.72
CA PRO A 595 -5.42 30.40 -0.04
C PRO A 595 -5.48 28.86 0.02
N ILE A 596 -6.55 28.20 -0.46
CA ILE A 596 -6.68 26.74 -0.35
C ILE A 596 -5.56 26.01 -1.11
N ALA A 597 -5.21 26.49 -2.31
CA ALA A 597 -4.11 25.91 -3.08
C ALA A 597 -2.77 25.99 -2.34
N LEU A 598 -2.54 27.11 -1.64
CA LEU A 598 -1.38 27.30 -0.77
C LEU A 598 -1.39 26.36 0.43
N PHE A 599 -2.55 26.15 1.06
CA PHE A 599 -2.66 25.20 2.18
C PHE A 599 -2.31 23.78 1.74
N HIS A 600 -2.86 23.31 0.62
CA HIS A 600 -2.53 22.00 0.08
C HIS A 600 -1.05 21.91 -0.28
N ARG A 601 -0.47 22.98 -0.85
CA ARG A 601 0.96 23.02 -1.16
C ARG A 601 1.82 22.88 0.10
N LEU A 602 1.51 23.64 1.14
CA LEU A 602 2.21 23.56 2.41
C LEU A 602 2.13 22.17 3.04
N VAL A 603 0.97 21.51 2.95
CA VAL A 603 0.74 20.15 3.46
C VAL A 603 1.49 19.08 2.65
N LEU A 604 1.46 19.19 1.33
CA LEU A 604 1.94 18.15 0.42
C LEU A 604 3.42 18.26 0.07
N HIS A 605 4.01 19.44 0.19
CA HIS A 605 5.36 19.71 -0.32
C HIS A 605 6.28 20.44 0.69
N HIS A 606 5.75 21.14 1.71
CA HIS A 606 6.56 21.87 2.71
C HIS A 606 6.52 21.22 4.10
N PHE A 607 6.98 19.98 4.17
CA PHE A 607 6.93 19.19 5.39
C PHE A 607 7.90 19.66 6.49
N SER A 608 8.95 20.40 6.15
CA SER A 608 9.93 21.00 7.08
C SER A 608 9.47 22.33 7.67
N PHE A 609 8.29 22.82 7.29
CA PHE A 609 7.72 24.01 7.88
C PHE A 609 7.60 23.82 9.40
N PRO A 610 8.11 24.74 10.24
CA PRO A 610 8.22 24.56 11.69
C PRO A 610 6.86 24.73 12.41
N TRP A 611 5.89 23.88 12.10
CA TRP A 611 4.52 23.94 12.62
C TRP A 611 4.44 23.85 14.14
N ARG A 612 5.40 23.17 14.78
CA ARG A 612 5.47 23.06 16.24
C ARG A 612 5.69 24.41 16.92
N ASP A 613 6.46 25.28 16.28
CA ASP A 613 6.86 26.59 16.80
C ASP A 613 6.13 27.74 16.10
N THR A 614 5.15 27.40 15.25
CA THR A 614 4.31 28.36 14.52
C THR A 614 2.99 28.57 15.25
N HIS A 615 2.64 29.83 15.48
CA HIS A 615 1.29 30.27 15.85
C HIS A 615 0.52 30.69 14.61
N VAL A 616 -0.67 30.13 14.41
CA VAL A 616 -1.56 30.44 13.30
C VAL A 616 -2.70 31.33 13.79
N TRP A 617 -2.80 32.50 13.19
CA TRP A 617 -3.80 33.52 13.48
C TRP A 617 -4.73 33.67 12.28
N MET A 618 -6.01 33.82 12.57
CA MET A 618 -6.98 34.23 11.56
C MET A 618 -6.89 35.72 11.29
N VAL A 619 -6.88 36.09 10.01
CA VAL A 619 -6.98 37.49 9.57
C VAL A 619 -8.43 37.96 9.57
N ASP A 620 -9.36 37.10 9.19
CA ASP A 620 -10.77 37.41 9.12
C ASP A 620 -11.66 36.18 9.30
N GLU A 621 -12.84 36.37 9.87
CA GLU A 621 -13.82 35.31 10.09
C GLU A 621 -15.25 35.81 9.89
N ARG A 622 -16.10 34.91 9.40
CA ARG A 622 -17.55 35.07 9.28
C ARG A 622 -18.20 34.87 10.63
N CYS A 623 -19.20 35.68 10.93
CA CYS A 623 -19.97 35.56 12.17
C CYS A 623 -20.94 34.37 12.12
N VAL A 624 -20.38 33.18 12.07
CA VAL A 624 -21.02 31.85 12.08
C VAL A 624 -20.24 30.95 13.07
N PRO A 625 -20.83 29.87 13.59
CA PRO A 625 -20.10 28.92 14.42
C PRO A 625 -18.88 28.32 13.68
N LEU A 626 -17.77 28.10 14.40
CA LEU A 626 -16.51 27.59 13.83
C LEU A 626 -16.61 26.17 13.25
N THR A 627 -17.69 25.45 13.53
CA THR A 627 -17.98 24.10 13.00
C THR A 627 -18.75 24.14 11.69
N GLU A 628 -19.26 25.30 11.27
CA GLU A 628 -20.06 25.43 10.04
C GLU A 628 -19.18 25.54 8.81
N ARG A 629 -19.67 25.02 7.68
CA ARG A 629 -18.95 25.03 6.39
C ARG A 629 -18.61 26.43 5.88
N GLU A 630 -19.38 27.44 6.29
CA GLU A 630 -19.13 28.83 5.91
C GLU A 630 -18.01 29.49 6.72
N SER A 631 -17.56 28.89 7.82
CA SER A 631 -16.46 29.44 8.64
C SER A 631 -15.13 29.34 7.90
N ASN A 632 -14.38 30.44 7.93
CA ASN A 632 -13.01 30.49 7.43
C ASN A 632 -12.10 29.57 8.27
N PHE A 633 -12.31 29.48 9.58
CA PHE A 633 -11.63 28.53 10.46
C PHE A 633 -11.91 27.08 10.07
N HIS A 634 -13.17 26.73 9.80
CA HIS A 634 -13.53 25.38 9.36
C HIS A 634 -12.78 25.01 8.07
N SER A 635 -12.78 25.90 7.07
CA SER A 635 -12.03 25.71 5.82
C SER A 635 -10.53 25.54 6.07
N MET A 636 -9.92 26.38 6.91
CA MET A 636 -8.52 26.26 7.28
C MET A 636 -8.24 24.96 8.05
N HIS A 637 -9.16 24.50 8.89
CA HIS A 637 -9.04 23.26 9.62
C HIS A 637 -9.02 22.05 8.67
N GLU A 638 -10.00 22.00 7.76
CA GLU A 638 -10.14 20.93 6.78
C GLU A 638 -8.98 20.87 5.78
N HIS A 639 -8.40 22.01 5.40
CA HIS A 639 -7.38 22.05 4.35
C HIS A 639 -5.94 22.20 4.85
N LEU A 640 -5.73 22.61 6.10
CA LEU A 640 -4.39 22.82 6.68
C LEU A 640 -4.26 22.16 8.06
N LEU A 641 -5.01 22.63 9.05
CA LEU A 641 -4.73 22.32 10.47
C LEU A 641 -4.91 20.83 10.82
N HIS A 642 -5.83 20.12 10.14
CA HIS A 642 -6.02 18.68 10.34
C HIS A 642 -4.85 17.83 9.79
N HIS A 643 -4.05 18.40 8.89
CA HIS A 643 -2.99 17.70 8.18
C HIS A 643 -1.58 18.00 8.72
N VAL A 644 -1.43 19.07 9.50
CA VAL A 644 -0.15 19.50 10.07
C VAL A 644 -0.10 19.29 11.58
N ARG A 645 1.11 19.11 12.12
CA ARG A 645 1.31 18.93 13.57
C ARG A 645 1.58 20.27 14.24
N ILE A 646 0.52 20.97 14.61
CA ILE A 646 0.57 22.23 15.37
C ILE A 646 0.01 22.01 16.79
N PRO A 647 0.67 22.49 17.85
CA PRO A 647 0.12 22.45 19.20
C PRO A 647 -1.20 23.23 19.26
N TYR A 648 -2.21 22.67 19.94
CA TYR A 648 -3.54 23.30 20.00
C TYR A 648 -3.50 24.74 20.55
N TYR A 649 -2.60 25.02 21.50
CA TYR A 649 -2.42 26.36 22.08
C TYR A 649 -1.76 27.38 21.14
N ASN A 650 -1.28 26.95 19.96
CA ASN A 650 -0.74 27.80 18.91
C ASN A 650 -1.77 28.11 17.81
N ILE A 651 -3.00 27.62 17.93
CA ILE A 651 -4.08 27.88 16.98
C ILE A 651 -4.99 28.95 17.57
N HIS A 652 -5.10 30.09 16.90
CA HIS A 652 -5.85 31.26 17.39
C HIS A 652 -7.05 31.56 16.46
N PRO A 653 -8.20 30.90 16.67
CA PRO A 653 -9.44 31.25 15.97
C PRO A 653 -9.99 32.59 16.46
N MET A 654 -10.65 33.33 15.56
CA MET A 654 -11.38 34.54 15.98
C MET A 654 -12.59 34.16 16.85
N PRO A 655 -12.78 34.79 18.02
CA PRO A 655 -13.88 34.51 18.94
C PRO A 655 -15.18 35.17 18.44
N VAL A 656 -15.71 34.66 17.33
CA VAL A 656 -16.95 35.15 16.71
C VAL A 656 -18.22 34.68 17.43
N GLN A 657 -18.12 33.65 18.28
CA GLN A 657 -19.22 33.13 19.08
C GLN A 657 -18.87 33.16 20.56
N LEU A 658 -19.49 34.07 21.31
CA LEU A 658 -19.34 34.19 22.76
C LEU A 658 -20.73 34.23 23.40
N ASN A 659 -20.89 33.64 24.59
CA ASN A 659 -22.19 33.60 25.28
C ASN A 659 -23.34 33.08 24.40
N GLN A 660 -23.05 32.13 23.50
CA GLN A 660 -23.99 31.58 22.50
C GLN A 660 -24.52 32.59 21.46
N ARG A 661 -23.93 33.78 21.36
CA ARG A 661 -24.28 34.83 20.39
C ARG A 661 -23.14 35.08 19.41
N LEU A 662 -23.47 35.51 18.20
CA LEU A 662 -22.51 35.70 17.10
C LEU A 662 -22.20 37.20 16.90
N CYS A 663 -20.92 37.57 17.02
CA CYS A 663 -20.38 38.91 16.76
C CYS A 663 -21.23 40.05 17.32
N VAL A 664 -21.54 39.96 18.61
CA VAL A 664 -22.20 41.00 19.40
C VAL A 664 -21.11 41.86 20.03
N GLU A 665 -21.17 43.18 19.83
CA GLU A 665 -20.10 44.10 20.28
C GLU A 665 -19.94 44.08 21.80
N GLU A 666 -21.05 43.96 22.53
CA GLU A 666 -21.07 43.91 24.00
C GLU A 666 -20.41 42.64 24.57
N ASP A 667 -20.29 41.58 23.77
CA ASP A 667 -19.58 40.35 24.17
C ASP A 667 -18.05 40.50 24.10
N GLY A 668 -17.54 41.59 23.51
CA GLY A 668 -16.12 41.95 23.58
C GLY A 668 -15.19 41.03 22.77
N GLY A 669 -15.70 40.30 21.78
CA GLY A 669 -14.91 39.31 21.03
C GLY A 669 -13.70 39.89 20.31
N ALA A 670 -13.87 41.04 19.63
CA ALA A 670 -12.76 41.72 18.96
C ALA A 670 -11.67 42.17 19.96
N GLN A 671 -12.07 42.70 21.12
CA GLN A 671 -11.16 43.12 22.19
C GLN A 671 -10.45 41.92 22.85
N LEU A 672 -11.12 40.77 22.95
CA LEU A 672 -10.52 39.54 23.46
C LEU A 672 -9.40 39.04 22.54
N TYR A 673 -9.67 39.00 21.24
CA TYR A 673 -8.67 38.61 20.25
C TYR A 673 -7.50 39.61 20.19
N GLU A 674 -7.79 40.91 20.23
CA GLU A 674 -6.76 41.96 20.31
C GLU A 674 -5.88 41.82 21.56
N LYS A 675 -6.48 41.52 22.72
CA LYS A 675 -5.73 41.30 23.96
C LYS A 675 -4.82 40.07 23.86
N GLU A 676 -5.26 39.03 23.16
CA GLU A 676 -4.46 37.83 22.92
C GLU A 676 -3.27 38.14 21.99
N ILE A 677 -3.50 38.86 20.88
CA ILE A 677 -2.44 39.33 19.98
C ILE A 677 -1.42 40.15 20.76
N ASN A 678 -1.85 41.15 21.54
CA ASN A 678 -0.94 42.00 22.32
C ASN A 678 -0.15 41.25 23.40
N LYS A 679 -0.67 40.11 23.87
CA LYS A 679 -0.02 39.27 24.89
C LYS A 679 1.02 38.34 24.28
N VAL A 680 0.74 37.77 23.11
CA VAL A 680 1.51 36.65 22.54
C VAL A 680 2.42 37.12 21.39
N VAL A 681 1.96 38.09 20.60
CA VAL A 681 2.71 38.62 19.44
C VAL A 681 3.49 39.85 19.88
N ASN A 682 4.83 39.75 19.85
CA ASN A 682 5.70 40.86 20.25
C ASN A 682 5.44 42.12 19.41
N ALA A 683 5.22 43.26 20.08
CA ALA A 683 4.83 44.54 19.48
C ALA A 683 3.60 44.47 18.54
N SER A 684 2.81 43.40 18.63
CA SER A 684 1.70 43.11 17.72
C SER A 684 2.15 43.04 16.24
N SER A 685 3.40 42.66 15.99
CA SER A 685 3.99 42.54 14.66
C SER A 685 4.03 41.08 14.24
N PHE A 686 3.14 40.69 13.31
CA PHE A 686 3.17 39.36 12.71
C PHE A 686 4.42 39.18 11.85
N HIS A 687 4.98 37.98 11.84
CA HIS A 687 6.13 37.68 10.99
C HIS A 687 5.71 37.59 9.52
N PHE A 688 4.53 37.02 9.26
CA PHE A 688 4.01 36.86 7.90
C PHE A 688 2.48 36.93 7.89
N VAL A 689 1.92 37.74 6.99
CA VAL A 689 0.47 37.85 6.78
C VAL A 689 0.15 37.51 5.33
N VAL A 690 -0.71 36.53 5.10
CA VAL A 690 -1.20 36.15 3.77
C VAL A 690 -2.62 36.68 3.57
N LEU A 691 -2.81 37.44 2.52
CA LEU A 691 -4.07 38.12 2.19
C LEU A 691 -4.53 37.75 0.79
N GLY A 692 -5.82 37.43 0.65
CA GLY A 692 -6.49 37.39 -0.65
C GLY A 692 -7.03 38.76 -1.09
N VAL A 693 -7.33 38.89 -2.39
CA VAL A 693 -7.96 40.09 -2.96
C VAL A 693 -9.31 39.74 -3.60
N GLY A 694 -10.39 40.37 -3.10
CA GLY A 694 -11.76 40.26 -3.62
C GLY A 694 -11.93 40.90 -5.00
N TYR A 695 -13.01 40.58 -5.73
CA TYR A 695 -13.25 41.13 -7.09
C TYR A 695 -13.52 42.64 -7.10
N ASP A 696 -13.98 43.16 -5.98
CA ASP A 696 -14.24 44.56 -5.66
C ASP A 696 -13.03 45.25 -5.01
N GLY A 697 -11.89 44.56 -4.88
CA GLY A 697 -10.68 45.09 -4.22
C GLY A 697 -10.72 45.06 -2.69
N HIS A 698 -11.67 44.35 -2.07
CA HIS A 698 -11.62 44.08 -0.62
C HIS A 698 -10.46 43.14 -0.28
N THR A 699 -10.01 43.19 0.97
CA THR A 699 -9.06 42.22 1.55
C THR A 699 -9.33 42.08 3.05
N ALA A 700 -9.01 40.94 3.67
CA ALA A 700 -9.25 40.70 5.11
C ALA A 700 -10.70 40.98 5.57
N SER A 701 -11.72 40.82 4.73
CA SER A 701 -13.10 41.28 5.02
C SER A 701 -13.26 42.79 5.27
N LEU A 702 -12.37 43.62 4.72
CA LEU A 702 -12.44 45.09 4.67
C LEU A 702 -12.99 45.51 3.30
N PHE A 703 -14.28 45.84 3.24
CA PHE A 703 -15.03 46.05 1.98
C PHE A 703 -15.08 47.52 1.52
N PRO A 704 -15.13 47.79 0.20
CA PRO A 704 -15.37 49.13 -0.33
C PRO A 704 -16.67 49.75 0.22
N GLY A 705 -16.66 51.06 0.45
CA GLY A 705 -17.81 51.80 1.01
C GLY A 705 -18.15 51.49 2.47
N GLY A 706 -17.42 50.58 3.12
CA GLY A 706 -17.52 50.37 4.55
C GLY A 706 -17.01 51.58 5.34
N LYS A 707 -17.42 51.72 6.60
CA LYS A 707 -16.93 52.74 7.55
C LYS A 707 -15.49 52.44 8.00
N LEU A 708 -14.58 52.19 7.06
CA LEU A 708 -13.20 51.78 7.31
C LEU A 708 -12.39 52.87 8.04
N ASN A 709 -12.73 54.14 7.83
CA ASN A 709 -12.17 55.29 8.56
C ASN A 709 -12.64 55.37 10.03
N GLU A 710 -13.74 54.70 10.38
CA GLU A 710 -14.29 54.65 11.74
C GLU A 710 -13.86 53.39 12.50
N LEU A 711 -13.19 52.44 11.83
CA LEU A 711 -12.51 51.31 12.50
C LEU A 711 -11.37 51.93 13.31
N GLY A 712 -11.62 52.16 14.60
CA GLY A 712 -10.75 52.95 15.48
C GLY A 712 -9.32 52.42 15.61
N GLU A 713 -8.60 52.92 16.62
CA GLU A 713 -7.20 52.56 16.86
C GLU A 713 -6.93 51.07 17.19
N GLY A 714 -7.95 50.21 17.28
CA GLY A 714 -7.80 48.80 17.60
C GLY A 714 -7.16 47.95 16.49
N LEU A 715 -6.58 46.81 16.88
CA LEU A 715 -6.00 45.83 15.96
C LEU A 715 -7.05 44.92 15.29
N VAL A 716 -8.23 44.81 15.90
CA VAL A 716 -9.31 43.92 15.47
C VAL A 716 -10.63 44.68 15.51
N ALA A 717 -11.48 44.50 14.50
CA ALA A 717 -12.77 45.16 14.45
C ALA A 717 -13.85 44.25 13.84
N LEU A 718 -15.11 44.57 14.15
CA LEU A 718 -16.24 44.01 13.41
C LEU A 718 -16.46 44.83 12.14
N THR A 719 -16.70 44.15 11.03
CA THR A 719 -16.92 44.76 9.72
C THR A 719 -18.20 44.23 9.09
N GLU A 720 -18.72 44.95 8.10
CA GLU A 720 -19.94 44.60 7.40
C GLU A 720 -19.63 44.27 5.93
N SER A 721 -20.11 43.11 5.50
CA SER A 721 -19.98 42.56 4.16
C SER A 721 -21.26 42.83 3.37
N PRO A 722 -21.15 43.20 2.08
CA PRO A 722 -22.32 43.31 1.21
C PRO A 722 -22.98 41.94 0.93
N ILE A 723 -22.30 40.83 1.25
CA ILE A 723 -22.77 39.46 1.01
C ILE A 723 -22.99 38.75 2.35
N LYS A 724 -24.10 38.01 2.49
CA LYS A 724 -24.38 37.22 3.68
C LYS A 724 -23.31 36.14 3.92
N PRO A 725 -22.96 35.83 5.19
CA PRO A 725 -23.34 36.54 6.42
C PRO A 725 -22.79 37.97 6.44
N HIS A 726 -23.59 38.97 6.81
CA HIS A 726 -23.17 40.37 6.71
C HIS A 726 -22.08 40.73 7.71
N ARG A 727 -22.17 40.28 8.95
CA ARG A 727 -21.13 40.58 9.95
C ARG A 727 -19.88 39.71 9.75
N ARG A 728 -18.73 40.35 9.93
CA ARG A 728 -17.39 39.75 9.90
C ARG A 728 -16.59 40.26 11.11
N MET A 729 -15.61 39.50 11.55
CA MET A 729 -14.53 39.97 12.40
C MET A 729 -13.25 40.00 11.55
N SER A 730 -12.44 41.04 11.70
CA SER A 730 -11.31 41.32 10.81
C SER A 730 -10.16 41.97 11.55
N LEU A 731 -8.92 41.64 11.15
CA LEU A 731 -7.74 42.44 11.47
C LEU A 731 -7.80 43.78 10.73
N THR A 732 -7.60 44.88 11.45
CA THR A 732 -7.56 46.21 10.85
C THR A 732 -6.26 46.45 10.09
N PHE A 733 -6.23 47.49 9.24
CA PHE A 733 -4.98 47.90 8.56
C PHE A 733 -3.85 48.22 9.54
N ARG A 734 -4.16 48.64 10.77
CA ARG A 734 -3.14 48.86 11.82
C ARG A 734 -2.41 47.56 12.17
N ALA A 735 -3.14 46.44 12.29
CA ALA A 735 -2.54 45.14 12.58
C ALA A 735 -1.77 44.60 11.36
N ILE A 736 -2.38 44.68 10.18
CA ILE A 736 -1.78 44.18 8.93
C ILE A 736 -0.48 44.93 8.59
N ASN A 737 -0.48 46.27 8.67
CA ASN A 737 0.66 47.10 8.28
C ASN A 737 1.80 47.11 9.33
N ARG A 738 1.64 46.42 10.46
CA ARG A 738 2.72 46.16 11.43
C ARG A 738 3.50 44.88 11.14
N ALA A 739 3.04 44.06 10.20
CA ALA A 739 3.70 42.81 9.89
C ALA A 739 5.06 43.01 9.21
N ARG A 740 6.01 42.11 9.50
CA ARG A 740 7.33 42.09 8.83
C ARG A 740 7.21 41.80 7.34
N THR A 741 6.31 40.89 6.97
CA THR A 741 5.99 40.56 5.58
C THR A 741 4.49 40.44 5.38
N VAL A 742 3.97 41.10 4.35
CA VAL A 742 2.60 40.94 3.87
C VAL A 742 2.62 40.43 2.43
N ALA A 743 1.99 39.27 2.20
CA ALA A 743 1.85 38.66 0.89
C ALA A 743 0.40 38.80 0.40
N LEU A 744 0.22 39.48 -0.73
CA LEU A 744 -1.07 39.60 -1.41
C LEU A 744 -1.15 38.57 -2.53
N LEU A 745 -1.99 37.55 -2.36
CA LEU A 745 -2.20 36.48 -3.33
C LEU A 745 -3.41 36.79 -4.21
N VAL A 746 -3.16 36.93 -5.52
CA VAL A 746 -4.18 37.22 -6.54
C VAL A 746 -4.11 36.15 -7.63
N MET A 747 -5.17 35.35 -7.74
CA MET A 747 -5.20 34.22 -8.65
C MET A 747 -6.51 34.16 -9.44
N GLY A 748 -6.39 33.71 -10.69
CA GLY A 748 -7.46 33.38 -11.60
C GLY A 748 -7.87 34.51 -12.53
N LYS A 749 -8.24 34.13 -13.76
CA LYS A 749 -8.65 35.02 -14.86
C LYS A 749 -9.71 36.06 -14.49
N GLY A 750 -10.64 35.70 -13.61
CA GLY A 750 -11.68 36.63 -13.15
C GLY A 750 -11.14 37.87 -12.41
N LYS A 751 -9.88 37.86 -11.96
CA LYS A 751 -9.23 38.99 -11.28
C LYS A 751 -8.55 39.96 -12.24
N HIS A 752 -8.46 39.65 -13.53
CA HIS A 752 -7.69 40.43 -14.50
C HIS A 752 -8.15 41.90 -14.62
N GLU A 753 -9.46 42.12 -14.70
CA GLU A 753 -10.00 43.47 -14.79
C GLU A 753 -9.64 44.30 -13.55
N LEU A 754 -9.74 43.68 -12.36
CA LEU A 754 -9.36 44.33 -11.11
C LEU A 754 -7.87 44.64 -11.04
N VAL A 755 -6.99 43.68 -11.37
CA VAL A 755 -5.53 43.90 -11.38
C VAL A 755 -5.17 45.05 -12.32
N THR A 756 -5.80 45.09 -13.50
CA THR A 756 -5.63 46.19 -14.47
C THR A 756 -6.07 47.54 -13.89
N GLN A 757 -7.22 47.59 -13.21
CA GLN A 757 -7.68 48.82 -12.54
C GLN A 757 -6.74 49.23 -11.41
N LEU A 758 -6.33 48.30 -10.55
CA LEU A 758 -5.37 48.52 -9.47
C LEU A 758 -4.01 48.99 -9.98
N SER A 759 -3.59 48.64 -11.20
CA SER A 759 -2.33 49.16 -11.76
C SER A 759 -2.35 50.66 -12.07
N ARG A 760 -3.54 51.25 -12.28
CA ARG A 760 -3.73 52.63 -12.80
C ARG A 760 -4.28 53.62 -11.76
N VAL A 761 -4.91 53.13 -10.71
CA VAL A 761 -5.65 53.96 -9.75
C VAL A 761 -4.77 54.37 -8.57
N LYS A 762 -4.79 55.67 -8.21
CA LYS A 762 -4.20 56.20 -6.97
C LYS A 762 -4.85 55.58 -5.73
N ASP A 763 -4.13 55.47 -4.62
CA ASP A 763 -4.64 54.90 -3.38
C ASP A 763 -6.00 55.52 -2.99
N ASN A 764 -7.01 54.68 -2.81
CA ASN A 764 -8.37 55.10 -2.49
C ASN A 764 -9.02 54.03 -1.59
N LEU A 765 -9.08 54.33 -0.29
CA LEU A 765 -9.62 53.41 0.72
C LEU A 765 -11.07 53.03 0.46
N GLU A 766 -11.89 54.01 0.07
CA GLU A 766 -13.33 53.83 -0.08
C GLU A 766 -13.67 52.94 -1.28
N LYS A 767 -12.84 52.98 -2.33
CA LYS A 767 -13.07 52.24 -3.57
C LYS A 767 -12.29 50.93 -3.66
N TYR A 768 -11.05 50.90 -3.18
CA TYR A 768 -10.17 49.73 -3.24
C TYR A 768 -9.39 49.58 -1.92
N PRO A 769 -10.01 48.98 -0.87
CA PRO A 769 -9.40 48.83 0.44
C PRO A 769 -8.01 48.19 0.43
N VAL A 770 -7.74 47.24 -0.47
CA VAL A 770 -6.42 46.61 -0.63
C VAL A 770 -5.28 47.61 -0.86
N THR A 771 -5.56 48.81 -1.40
CA THR A 771 -4.55 49.85 -1.63
C THR A 771 -3.97 50.46 -0.35
N TRP A 772 -4.62 50.22 0.79
CA TRP A 772 -4.15 50.66 2.11
C TRP A 772 -3.31 49.61 2.86
N VAL A 773 -3.06 48.46 2.25
CA VAL A 773 -2.04 47.53 2.71
C VAL A 773 -0.67 48.09 2.35
N ASN A 774 -0.01 48.70 3.32
CA ASN A 774 1.29 49.33 3.16
C ASN A 774 2.07 49.19 4.49
N PRO A 775 2.78 48.06 4.70
CA PRO A 775 3.53 47.82 5.92
C PRO A 775 4.64 48.86 6.09
N ALA A 776 4.65 49.54 7.24
CA ALA A 776 5.52 50.70 7.46
C ALA A 776 7.01 50.33 7.62
N ASP A 777 7.28 49.28 8.38
CA ASP A 777 8.63 48.76 8.68
C ASP A 777 8.85 47.35 8.08
N GLY A 778 7.95 46.93 7.19
CA GLY A 778 7.90 45.59 6.62
C GLY A 778 7.95 45.57 5.10
N ARG A 779 7.87 44.35 4.53
CA ARG A 779 7.90 44.09 3.10
C ARG A 779 6.50 43.74 2.59
N LEU A 780 6.06 44.42 1.53
CA LEU A 780 4.87 44.04 0.78
C LEU A 780 5.27 43.33 -0.51
N VAL A 781 4.69 42.15 -0.75
CA VAL A 781 4.91 41.38 -1.97
C VAL A 781 3.57 40.99 -2.59
N TRP A 782 3.42 41.25 -3.88
CA TRP A 782 2.27 40.84 -4.67
C TRP A 782 2.59 39.54 -5.40
N TYR A 783 1.81 38.49 -5.13
CA TYR A 783 1.86 37.22 -5.85
C TYR A 783 0.66 37.18 -6.79
N ILE A 784 0.89 37.41 -8.08
CA ILE A 784 -0.17 37.52 -9.09
C ILE A 784 0.04 36.45 -10.16
N ASP A 785 -0.92 35.57 -10.37
CA ASP A 785 -0.78 34.55 -11.41
C ASP A 785 -0.89 35.17 -12.82
N TYR A 786 -0.42 34.47 -13.85
CA TYR A 786 -0.49 34.97 -15.22
C TYR A 786 -1.92 35.19 -15.70
N ASP A 787 -2.88 34.38 -15.27
CA ASP A 787 -4.28 34.58 -15.62
C ASP A 787 -4.84 35.90 -15.04
N ALA A 788 -4.47 36.27 -13.82
CA ALA A 788 -4.85 37.54 -13.22
C ALA A 788 -4.03 38.71 -13.78
N LEU A 789 -2.75 38.52 -14.12
CA LEU A 789 -1.90 39.60 -14.61
C LEU A 789 -2.13 39.93 -16.09
N LEU A 790 -2.23 38.90 -16.95
CA LEU A 790 -2.23 39.02 -18.41
C LEU A 790 -3.60 38.81 -19.05
N GLY A 791 -4.48 38.07 -18.39
CA GLY A 791 -5.89 37.91 -18.76
C GLY A 791 -6.25 36.65 -19.53
#